data_AF-A0A2E7QBJ6-F1
#
_entry.id   AF-A0A2E7QBJ6-F1
#
_cell.length_a   1.000
_cell.length_b   1.000
_cell.length_c   1.000
_cell.angle_alpha   90.00
_cell.angle_beta   90.00
_cell.angle_gamma   90.00
#
_symmetry.space_group_name_H-M   'P 1'
#
loop_
_entity.id
_entity.type
_entity.pdbx_description
1 polymer ?
#
loop_
_entity_poly.entity_id
_entity_poly.type
_entity_poly.pdbx_seq_one_letter_code
_entity_poly.pdbx_strand_id
1 'polypeptide(L)'
;SAWSARDEGTCLERGGIWEQEQDWGHCYEDDGSLWSARNESDCLARGGTWDGEWLYCYEDDGSAWSARDEGTCLTRGGIWEQDGDWGHCYEDDGSIWAARDEATCLDRGGSWYQEKDWGYCYEDDGSAWAARDLTTCSDRGGIWEQDGDWGYCYQDDGSVWEARNETDCFDRGGSWYQEQDWGYCYEDDGTAWSARTVEDCFDRGGSWEQEEDWGYCYEDDGTAWSARNEPDCLTRGGTWDSEYEYCFEDDGSAWSARTPEDCLARGGIWEQEEDWGYCYEDDGSVWSARNEKDCINRGGNWDLQYEYCEDESYYEDWDQGETTIGEDGCETTTYMDGSTDWWCPDGTYGGSWTDEFGNIETWSAPEVIYDPETRCSTEIYDDGSSFRWCEDGFSSWTDEFGNTEVFEAPVEEIRADGTIVYTYSDGTVEVIGNDGSLRITWPNGDWYEESYLADGSRVEKYSDGSQVIEQTDGSYQYTDPHGEVSSTVQVGEGDTLGWKTQFEDGSTLITYEDGREVFEDANGYTYETVVDDRGITTTTASDGSVIVKRPDGSFDNLYPDGSRDVGTRDNDGNLVIAYADGSSEVITREGNSTFTDPFGVTTRSITDETGRIVESSSDGWSLSTSADGKSVVITGPNGEAETAIIGEDGSVLKTFEDGSTGRYFPETGQVSYTSVSGETFNMRVDKNGNLVATDEFGSIYEYNPKTNTTNILDADGNGQTSQRNSDGTYEVTLEDNTTIEFDASGVPLAFGNEVVEDGEFLAINIANPCATCVSEAVWDKENAMLELDLGGNGTITTQLSSDGVVTVETEEGNRTYDPSTGVTGSTTITFDAGVATILGSNGGTTSISEDGTSIEIVDANGTQATATESDIGYTVVVDGVEYEFFFG
;
A
#
# COMPACT_ATOMS: atom_id res chain seq x y z
N SER A 1 26.34 35.38 -1.65
CA SER A 1 25.64 35.08 -2.92
C SER A 1 25.40 36.37 -3.70
N ALA A 2 25.51 36.31 -5.04
CA ALA A 2 25.23 37.42 -5.95
C ALA A 2 23.74 37.83 -5.93
N TRP A 3 22.84 36.88 -5.61
CA TRP A 3 21.39 37.07 -5.42
C TRP A 3 20.96 38.20 -4.46
N SER A 4 21.81 38.58 -3.49
CA SER A 4 21.48 39.68 -2.55
C SER A 4 21.79 41.07 -3.10
N ALA A 5 22.31 41.17 -4.32
CA ALA A 5 22.61 42.44 -4.98
C ALA A 5 21.32 43.10 -5.48
N ARG A 6 21.07 44.33 -5.02
CA ARG A 6 19.91 45.15 -5.44
C ARG A 6 20.26 46.17 -6.53
N ASP A 7 21.48 46.11 -7.05
CA ASP A 7 21.98 46.98 -8.10
C ASP A 7 23.02 46.28 -8.98
N GLU A 8 23.12 46.74 -10.22
CA GLU A 8 24.03 46.23 -11.26
C GLU A 8 25.49 46.17 -10.82
N GLY A 9 25.95 47.19 -10.10
CA GLY A 9 27.34 47.27 -9.65
C GLY A 9 27.68 46.15 -8.68
N THR A 10 26.82 45.95 -7.67
CA THR A 10 26.99 44.89 -6.66
C THR A 10 26.84 43.49 -7.28
N CYS A 11 26.01 43.34 -8.30
CA CYS A 11 25.82 42.09 -9.01
C CYS A 11 27.08 41.65 -9.77
N LEU A 12 27.60 42.56 -10.59
CA LEU A 12 28.78 42.29 -11.43
C LEU A 12 30.06 42.13 -10.59
N GLU A 13 30.22 42.88 -9.48
CA GLU A 13 31.37 42.69 -8.56
C GLU A 13 31.36 41.32 -7.87
N ARG A 14 30.19 40.70 -7.72
CA ARG A 14 30.02 39.39 -7.09
C ARG A 14 30.00 38.23 -8.09
N GLY A 15 30.28 38.50 -9.36
CA GLY A 15 30.32 37.50 -10.42
C GLY A 15 28.96 37.07 -10.95
N GLY A 16 27.89 37.78 -10.59
CA GLY A 16 26.54 37.57 -11.16
C GLY A 16 26.34 38.35 -12.46
N ILE A 17 25.28 38.02 -13.18
CA ILE A 17 24.83 38.71 -14.41
C ILE A 17 23.63 39.58 -14.07
N TRP A 18 23.68 40.86 -14.45
CA TRP A 18 22.60 41.82 -14.19
C TRP A 18 21.65 41.95 -15.37
N GLU A 19 20.36 41.82 -15.11
CA GLU A 19 19.30 42.09 -16.07
C GLU A 19 18.45 43.27 -15.63
N GLN A 20 18.20 44.19 -16.55
CA GLN A 20 17.44 45.41 -16.31
C GLN A 20 16.06 45.30 -16.95
N GLU A 21 15.03 45.22 -16.11
CA GLU A 21 13.66 45.50 -16.51
C GLU A 21 13.30 46.95 -16.15
N GLN A 22 12.24 47.45 -16.78
CA GLN A 22 11.90 48.87 -16.88
C GLN A 22 12.19 49.71 -15.62
N ASP A 23 11.70 49.27 -14.45
CA ASP A 23 11.82 49.99 -13.18
C ASP A 23 12.62 49.25 -12.08
N TRP A 24 13.19 48.08 -12.38
CA TRP A 24 13.93 47.24 -11.43
C TRP A 24 14.81 46.22 -12.15
N GLY A 25 15.86 45.71 -11.50
CA GLY A 25 16.76 44.73 -12.11
C GLY A 25 17.08 43.58 -11.18
N HIS A 26 17.46 42.46 -11.79
CA HIS A 26 17.75 41.20 -11.12
C HIS A 26 19.18 40.76 -11.36
N CYS A 27 19.75 40.11 -10.33
CA CYS A 27 21.06 39.50 -10.40
C CYS A 27 20.94 37.99 -10.36
N TYR A 28 21.45 37.30 -11.39
CA TYR A 28 21.42 35.85 -11.49
C TYR A 28 22.84 35.26 -11.47
N GLU A 29 22.98 34.02 -11.01
CA GLU A 29 24.20 33.23 -11.11
C GLU A 29 24.06 32.23 -12.27
N ASP A 30 25.04 32.20 -13.17
CA ASP A 30 25.11 31.23 -14.25
C ASP A 30 25.71 29.93 -13.70
N ASP A 31 24.87 28.93 -13.46
CA ASP A 31 25.23 27.61 -12.91
C ASP A 31 25.82 26.65 -13.96
N GLY A 32 25.91 27.08 -15.23
CA GLY A 32 26.41 26.25 -16.33
C GLY A 32 25.40 25.25 -16.90
N SER A 33 24.16 25.21 -16.39
CA SER A 33 23.09 24.37 -16.91
C SER A 33 22.52 24.86 -18.24
N LEU A 34 21.82 23.98 -18.95
CA LEU A 34 21.16 24.30 -20.22
C LEU A 34 20.05 25.37 -20.02
N TRP A 35 19.37 25.30 -18.88
CA TRP A 35 18.30 26.23 -18.47
C TRP A 35 18.81 27.60 -18.00
N SER A 36 20.11 27.78 -17.75
CA SER A 36 20.73 29.09 -17.48
C SER A 36 21.34 29.75 -18.72
N ALA A 37 21.30 29.09 -19.88
CA ALA A 37 21.67 29.70 -21.15
C ALA A 37 20.65 30.78 -21.56
N ARG A 38 21.14 32.00 -21.83
CA ARG A 38 20.31 33.17 -22.21
C ARG A 38 20.66 33.74 -23.58
N ASN A 39 21.52 33.07 -24.32
CA ASN A 39 21.79 33.38 -25.71
C ASN A 39 22.05 32.10 -26.50
N GLU A 40 21.83 32.20 -27.81
CA GLU A 40 21.97 31.10 -28.76
C GLU A 40 23.35 30.43 -28.66
N SER A 41 24.43 31.21 -28.51
CA SER A 41 25.78 30.65 -28.41
C SER A 41 25.99 29.81 -27.15
N ASP A 42 25.49 30.23 -26.00
CA ASP A 42 25.62 29.51 -24.74
C ASP A 42 24.71 28.28 -24.71
N CYS A 43 23.51 28.40 -25.29
CA CYS A 43 22.56 27.30 -25.44
C CYS A 43 23.15 26.16 -26.28
N LEU A 44 23.68 26.51 -27.45
CA LEU A 44 24.32 25.56 -28.35
C LEU A 44 25.62 24.98 -27.76
N ALA A 45 26.39 25.76 -26.98
CA ALA A 45 27.59 25.28 -26.31
C ALA A 45 27.29 24.27 -25.19
N ARG A 46 26.08 24.33 -24.61
CA ARG A 46 25.61 23.43 -23.54
C ARG A 46 24.77 22.26 -24.05
N GLY A 47 24.63 22.12 -25.37
CA GLY A 47 23.93 20.99 -26.01
C GLY A 47 22.42 21.16 -26.17
N GLY A 48 21.89 22.37 -25.95
CA GLY A 48 20.48 22.68 -26.12
C GLY A 48 20.13 23.28 -27.49
N THR A 49 18.83 23.38 -27.76
CA THR A 49 18.27 24.05 -28.94
C THR A 49 17.75 25.43 -28.55
N TRP A 50 18.05 26.44 -29.37
CA TRP A 50 17.67 27.83 -29.10
C TRP A 50 16.36 28.19 -29.80
N ASP A 51 15.37 28.63 -29.04
CA ASP A 51 14.16 29.26 -29.59
C ASP A 51 14.44 30.74 -29.88
N GLY A 52 14.45 31.09 -31.16
CA GLY A 52 14.71 32.46 -31.62
C GLY A 52 13.53 33.44 -31.45
N GLU A 53 12.32 32.94 -31.23
CA GLU A 53 11.10 33.74 -31.06
C GLU A 53 10.86 34.09 -29.59
N TRP A 54 11.08 33.12 -28.69
CA TRP A 54 10.87 33.26 -27.25
C TRP A 54 12.15 33.43 -26.44
N LEU A 55 13.31 33.41 -27.11
CA LEU A 55 14.64 33.73 -26.54
C LEU A 55 15.02 32.87 -25.32
N TYR A 56 14.74 31.56 -25.37
CA TYR A 56 15.15 30.60 -24.34
C TYR A 56 15.76 29.32 -24.95
N CYS A 57 16.49 28.58 -24.12
CA CYS A 57 17.14 27.32 -24.48
C CYS A 57 16.33 26.14 -23.94
N TYR A 58 16.13 25.10 -24.74
CA TYR A 58 15.40 23.90 -24.35
C TYR A 58 16.07 22.63 -24.86
N GLU A 59 15.68 21.50 -24.29
CA GLU A 59 16.12 20.18 -24.72
C GLU A 59 15.14 19.60 -25.74
N ASP A 60 15.66 19.17 -26.88
CA ASP A 60 14.91 18.46 -27.91
C ASP A 60 15.39 17.01 -27.95
N ASP A 61 14.59 16.11 -27.38
CA ASP A 61 14.89 14.68 -27.24
C ASP A 61 14.59 13.86 -28.50
N GLY A 62 14.05 14.48 -29.56
CA GLY A 62 13.68 13.80 -30.79
C GLY A 62 12.30 13.14 -30.82
N SER A 63 11.51 13.22 -29.74
CA SER A 63 10.11 12.75 -29.69
C SER A 63 9.14 13.68 -30.43
N ALA A 64 7.94 13.19 -30.77
CA ALA A 64 6.90 14.04 -31.35
C ALA A 64 6.49 15.15 -30.36
N TRP A 65 6.45 14.85 -29.07
CA TRP A 65 6.12 15.78 -27.98
C TRP A 65 7.13 16.93 -27.78
N SER A 66 8.41 16.72 -28.06
CA SER A 66 9.42 17.80 -28.01
C SER A 66 9.40 18.69 -29.25
N ALA A 67 8.60 18.35 -30.27
CA ALA A 67 8.37 19.24 -31.40
C ALA A 67 7.60 20.49 -30.96
N ARG A 68 8.06 21.66 -31.41
CA ARG A 68 7.43 22.97 -31.14
C ARG A 68 6.89 23.63 -32.41
N ASP A 69 6.96 22.94 -33.54
CA ASP A 69 6.39 23.36 -34.80
C ASP A 69 5.73 22.18 -35.53
N GLU A 70 4.71 22.51 -36.32
CA GLU A 70 3.93 21.57 -37.14
C GLU A 70 4.81 20.70 -38.03
N GLY A 71 5.88 21.26 -38.61
CA GLY A 71 6.76 20.53 -39.52
C GLY A 71 7.56 19.44 -38.80
N THR A 72 8.12 19.76 -37.64
CA THR A 72 8.86 18.81 -36.79
C THR A 72 7.92 17.75 -36.21
N CYS A 73 6.71 18.16 -35.78
CA CYS A 73 5.69 17.26 -35.25
C CYS A 73 5.28 16.18 -36.27
N LEU A 74 4.92 16.60 -37.48
CA LEU A 74 4.50 15.70 -38.55
C LEU A 74 5.66 14.82 -39.05
N THR A 75 6.90 15.33 -39.05
CA THR A 75 8.08 14.54 -39.45
C THR A 75 8.38 13.43 -38.44
N ARG A 76 8.02 13.64 -37.16
CA ARG A 76 8.21 12.67 -36.08
C ARG A 76 7.01 11.74 -35.87
N GLY A 77 6.01 11.80 -36.75
CA GLY A 77 4.84 10.92 -36.72
C GLY A 77 3.73 11.34 -35.74
N GLY A 78 3.83 12.54 -35.14
CA GLY A 78 2.78 13.10 -34.30
C GLY A 78 1.71 13.84 -35.10
N ILE A 79 0.60 14.19 -34.42
CA ILE A 79 -0.50 14.98 -34.94
C ILE A 79 -0.40 16.38 -34.35
N TRP A 80 -0.46 17.41 -35.21
CA TRP A 80 -0.39 18.80 -34.79
C TRP A 80 -1.79 19.40 -34.62
N GLU A 81 -2.05 19.94 -33.43
CA GLU A 81 -3.25 20.71 -33.13
C GLU A 81 -2.89 22.18 -32.88
N GLN A 82 -3.66 23.09 -33.48
CA GLN A 82 -3.41 24.52 -33.44
C GLN A 82 -4.50 25.21 -32.61
N ASP A 83 -4.11 25.73 -31.44
CA ASP A 83 -4.97 26.52 -30.56
C ASP A 83 -4.51 27.98 -30.54
N GLY A 84 -5.10 28.78 -31.44
CA GLY A 84 -4.76 30.19 -31.57
C GLY A 84 -3.30 30.39 -32.00
N ASP A 85 -2.55 31.18 -31.23
CA ASP A 85 -1.13 31.48 -31.51
C ASP A 85 -0.17 30.35 -31.07
N TRP A 86 -0.71 29.25 -30.52
CA TRP A 86 0.05 28.13 -29.95
C TRP A 86 -0.38 26.84 -30.64
N GLY A 87 0.49 25.85 -30.65
CA GLY A 87 0.15 24.52 -31.16
C GLY A 87 0.90 23.44 -30.42
N HIS A 88 0.31 22.26 -30.38
CA HIS A 88 0.78 21.12 -29.62
C HIS A 88 0.85 19.89 -30.51
N CYS A 89 1.87 19.08 -30.29
CA CYS A 89 2.07 17.82 -31.00
C CYS A 89 1.74 16.66 -30.06
N TYR A 90 0.88 15.76 -30.51
CA TYR A 90 0.43 14.61 -29.73
C TYR A 90 0.63 13.31 -30.50
N GLU A 91 0.71 12.20 -29.77
CA GLU A 91 0.75 10.85 -30.32
C GLU A 91 -0.62 10.18 -30.16
N ASP A 92 -1.16 9.60 -31.23
CA ASP A 92 -2.35 8.76 -31.19
C ASP A 92 -1.92 7.31 -30.93
N ASP A 93 -2.18 6.83 -29.71
CA ASP A 93 -1.80 5.49 -29.25
C ASP A 93 -2.80 4.39 -29.65
N GLY A 94 -3.89 4.76 -30.35
CA GLY A 94 -4.94 3.84 -30.78
C GLY A 94 -6.02 3.55 -29.73
N SER A 95 -5.95 4.16 -28.53
CA SER A 95 -6.94 3.98 -27.46
C SER A 95 -8.26 4.72 -27.73
N ILE A 96 -9.34 4.31 -27.07
CA ILE A 96 -10.65 4.99 -27.15
C ILE A 96 -10.53 6.44 -26.65
N TRP A 97 -9.72 6.66 -25.61
CA TRP A 97 -9.44 7.96 -25.02
C TRP A 97 -8.57 8.88 -25.88
N ALA A 98 -7.78 8.34 -26.81
CA ALA A 98 -7.06 9.12 -27.82
C ALA A 98 -7.96 9.56 -28.99
N ALA A 99 -9.20 9.07 -29.07
CA ALA A 99 -10.16 9.53 -30.06
C ALA A 99 -10.63 10.97 -29.75
N ARG A 100 -10.34 11.89 -30.67
CA ARG A 100 -10.71 13.31 -30.58
C ARG A 100 -11.87 13.69 -31.50
N ASP A 101 -12.46 12.71 -32.18
CA ASP A 101 -13.66 12.88 -32.99
C ASP A 101 -14.63 11.71 -32.82
N GLU A 102 -15.92 12.00 -33.05
CA GLU A 102 -17.02 11.05 -32.90
C GLU A 102 -16.83 9.78 -33.75
N ALA A 103 -16.26 9.89 -34.96
CA ALA A 103 -16.11 8.73 -35.83
C ALA A 103 -15.01 7.79 -35.32
N THR A 104 -13.84 8.32 -34.96
CA THR A 104 -12.75 7.54 -34.35
C THR A 104 -13.18 6.93 -33.02
N CYS A 105 -13.98 7.66 -32.23
CA CYS A 105 -14.53 7.19 -30.96
C CYS A 105 -15.42 5.96 -31.14
N LEU A 106 -16.35 6.04 -32.09
CA LEU A 106 -17.29 4.96 -32.38
C LEU A 106 -16.60 3.77 -33.06
N ASP A 107 -15.63 4.01 -33.95
CA ASP A 107 -14.84 2.94 -34.58
C ASP A 107 -13.98 2.18 -33.55
N ARG A 108 -13.57 2.85 -32.47
CA ARG A 108 -12.85 2.23 -31.33
C ARG A 108 -13.78 1.64 -30.26
N GLY A 109 -15.10 1.67 -30.45
CA GLY A 109 -16.09 1.05 -29.56
C GLY A 109 -16.51 1.90 -28.36
N GLY A 110 -16.12 3.17 -28.31
CA GLY A 110 -16.53 4.11 -27.26
C GLY A 110 -17.85 4.83 -27.55
N SER A 111 -18.34 5.59 -26.59
CA SER A 111 -19.49 6.49 -26.70
C SER A 111 -19.02 7.93 -26.78
N TRP A 112 -19.62 8.72 -27.68
CA TRP A 112 -19.24 10.12 -27.88
C TRP A 112 -20.14 11.05 -27.07
N TYR A 113 -19.53 11.87 -26.22
CA TYR A 113 -20.21 12.99 -25.57
C TYR A 113 -19.85 14.29 -26.30
N GLN A 114 -20.88 15.04 -26.72
CA GLN A 114 -20.71 16.31 -27.43
C GLN A 114 -21.29 17.45 -26.61
N GLU A 115 -20.47 18.48 -26.34
CA GLU A 115 -20.92 19.70 -25.69
C GLU A 115 -20.50 20.94 -26.48
N LYS A 116 -21.48 21.61 -27.11
CA LYS A 116 -21.35 22.86 -27.88
C LYS A 116 -20.16 22.93 -28.86
N ASP A 117 -18.96 23.21 -28.34
CA ASP A 117 -17.74 23.48 -29.09
C ASP A 117 -16.63 22.42 -28.91
N TRP A 118 -16.82 21.41 -28.04
CA TRP A 118 -15.88 20.31 -27.84
C TRP A 118 -16.61 18.99 -27.56
N GLY A 119 -15.93 17.87 -27.76
CA GLY A 119 -16.48 16.54 -27.46
C GLY A 119 -15.37 15.57 -27.12
N TYR A 120 -15.73 14.49 -26.43
CA TYR A 120 -14.78 13.48 -25.99
C TYR A 120 -15.41 12.09 -26.02
N CYS A 121 -14.55 11.10 -26.19
CA CYS A 121 -14.92 9.69 -26.20
C CYS A 121 -14.78 9.09 -24.80
N TYR A 122 -15.73 8.26 -24.39
CA TYR A 122 -15.71 7.58 -23.09
C TYR A 122 -16.32 6.17 -23.20
N GLU A 123 -16.05 5.32 -22.22
CA GLU A 123 -16.68 4.00 -22.12
C GLU A 123 -17.95 4.06 -21.25
N ASP A 124 -19.04 3.45 -21.73
CA ASP A 124 -20.31 3.34 -21.00
C ASP A 124 -20.48 1.90 -20.49
N ASP A 125 -20.23 1.68 -19.20
CA ASP A 125 -20.26 0.37 -18.52
C ASP A 125 -21.68 -0.13 -18.19
N GLY A 126 -22.72 0.66 -18.48
CA GLY A 126 -24.10 0.32 -18.18
C GLY A 126 -24.56 0.63 -16.74
N SER A 127 -23.71 1.20 -15.89
CA SER A 127 -24.05 1.63 -14.54
C SER A 127 -24.91 2.91 -14.53
N ALA A 128 -25.64 3.15 -13.45
CA ALA A 128 -26.39 4.40 -13.27
C ALA A 128 -25.44 5.62 -13.33
N TRP A 129 -24.25 5.51 -12.74
CA TRP A 129 -23.22 6.56 -12.72
C TRP A 129 -22.64 6.90 -14.09
N ALA A 130 -22.56 5.94 -15.01
CA ALA A 130 -22.14 6.18 -16.39
C ALA A 130 -23.20 6.91 -17.23
N ALA A 131 -24.42 7.11 -16.71
CA ALA A 131 -25.44 7.88 -17.38
C ALA A 131 -25.10 9.37 -17.38
N ARG A 132 -25.03 9.97 -18.57
CA ARG A 132 -24.77 11.41 -18.78
C ARG A 132 -26.03 12.21 -19.12
N ASP A 133 -27.20 11.57 -19.04
CA ASP A 133 -28.49 12.23 -19.17
C ASP A 133 -29.56 11.60 -18.25
N LEU A 134 -30.57 12.42 -17.92
CA LEU A 134 -31.70 12.06 -17.06
C LEU A 134 -32.43 10.78 -17.51
N THR A 135 -32.55 10.55 -18.82
CA THR A 135 -33.29 9.40 -19.36
C THR A 135 -32.51 8.13 -19.09
N THR A 136 -31.23 8.12 -19.46
CA THR A 136 -30.33 6.98 -19.23
C THR A 136 -30.19 6.68 -17.74
N CYS A 137 -30.12 7.72 -16.90
CA CYS A 137 -30.06 7.58 -15.44
C CYS A 137 -31.31 6.91 -14.86
N SER A 138 -32.49 7.38 -15.30
CA SER A 138 -33.77 6.85 -14.84
C SER A 138 -33.99 5.41 -15.31
N ASP A 139 -33.61 5.09 -16.55
CA ASP A 139 -33.70 3.74 -17.11
C ASP A 139 -32.80 2.74 -16.38
N ARG A 140 -31.68 3.23 -15.82
CA ARG A 140 -30.74 2.46 -15.01
C ARG A 140 -31.06 2.46 -13.50
N GLY A 141 -32.21 3.02 -13.11
CA GLY A 141 -32.69 3.01 -11.73
C GLY A 141 -31.93 3.94 -10.77
N GLY A 142 -31.15 4.88 -11.30
CA GLY A 142 -30.50 5.93 -10.51
C GLY A 142 -31.37 7.17 -10.33
N ILE A 143 -30.95 8.04 -9.43
CA ILE A 143 -31.56 9.34 -9.17
C ILE A 143 -30.74 10.40 -9.91
N TRP A 144 -31.41 11.20 -10.74
CA TRP A 144 -30.76 12.27 -11.50
C TRP A 144 -30.83 13.58 -10.75
N GLU A 145 -29.68 14.20 -10.55
CA GLU A 145 -29.55 15.54 -10.01
C GLU A 145 -28.97 16.48 -11.06
N GLN A 146 -29.49 17.70 -11.10
CA GLN A 146 -29.11 18.72 -12.07
C GLN A 146 -28.64 19.96 -11.33
N ASP A 147 -27.36 20.30 -11.51
CA ASP A 147 -26.74 21.51 -11.00
C ASP A 147 -26.27 22.39 -12.17
N GLY A 148 -27.03 23.46 -12.42
CA GLY A 148 -26.76 24.36 -13.54
C GLY A 148 -26.83 23.67 -14.90
N ASP A 149 -25.73 23.76 -15.67
CA ASP A 149 -25.59 23.12 -16.99
C ASP A 149 -25.15 21.64 -16.89
N TRP A 150 -24.81 21.16 -15.69
CA TRP A 150 -24.33 19.81 -15.43
C TRP A 150 -25.40 18.96 -14.76
N GLY A 151 -25.37 17.66 -15.01
CA GLY A 151 -26.21 16.71 -14.29
C GLY A 151 -25.50 15.37 -14.14
N TYR A 152 -25.74 14.72 -13.00
CA TYR A 152 -25.15 13.44 -12.66
C TYR A 152 -26.19 12.51 -12.06
N CYS A 153 -25.90 11.22 -12.15
CA CYS A 153 -26.77 10.15 -11.71
C CYS A 153 -26.12 9.38 -10.57
N TYR A 154 -26.84 9.15 -9.48
CA TYR A 154 -26.33 8.43 -8.31
C TYR A 154 -27.33 7.38 -7.80
N GLN A 155 -26.91 6.57 -6.84
CA GLN A 155 -27.75 5.56 -6.17
C GLN A 155 -27.82 5.88 -4.68
N ASP A 156 -29.05 5.98 -4.13
CA ASP A 156 -29.31 6.19 -2.70
C ASP A 156 -29.51 4.83 -2.01
N ASP A 157 -28.67 4.52 -1.02
CA ASP A 157 -28.68 3.27 -0.28
C ASP A 157 -29.58 3.28 0.98
N GLY A 158 -30.16 4.43 1.31
CA GLY A 158 -31.06 4.61 2.45
C GLY A 158 -30.39 4.93 3.78
N SER A 159 -29.08 5.19 3.82
CA SER A 159 -28.35 5.58 5.03
C SER A 159 -28.58 7.05 5.45
N VAL A 160 -28.34 7.37 6.73
CA VAL A 160 -28.45 8.75 7.27
C VAL A 160 -27.47 9.70 6.55
N TRP A 161 -26.26 9.21 6.25
CA TRP A 161 -25.19 9.95 5.56
C TRP A 161 -25.53 10.30 4.09
N GLU A 162 -26.35 9.47 3.44
CA GLU A 162 -26.84 9.73 2.08
C GLU A 162 -28.10 10.62 2.04
N ALA A 163 -28.60 11.09 3.19
CA ALA A 163 -29.68 12.05 3.22
C ALA A 163 -29.19 13.43 2.74
N ARG A 164 -29.64 13.83 1.54
CA ARG A 164 -29.27 15.11 0.90
C ARG A 164 -30.23 16.26 1.24
N ASN A 165 -31.26 16.02 2.05
CA ASN A 165 -32.15 17.07 2.54
C ASN A 165 -32.60 16.82 3.99
N GLU A 166 -33.01 17.92 4.64
CA GLU A 166 -33.46 17.97 6.02
C GLU A 166 -34.57 16.95 6.33
N THR A 167 -35.52 16.74 5.40
CA THR A 167 -36.64 15.82 5.64
C THR A 167 -36.18 14.36 5.62
N ASP A 168 -35.37 13.98 4.63
CA ASP A 168 -34.81 12.63 4.54
C ASP A 168 -33.86 12.35 5.71
N CYS A 169 -33.14 13.37 6.18
CA CYS A 169 -32.27 13.28 7.34
C CYS A 169 -33.05 12.94 8.61
N PHE A 170 -34.13 13.68 8.87
CA PHE A 170 -34.99 13.44 10.02
C PHE A 170 -35.78 12.12 9.92
N ASP A 171 -36.26 11.76 8.73
CA ASP A 171 -36.97 10.49 8.51
C ASP A 171 -36.05 9.27 8.73
N ARG A 172 -34.74 9.45 8.53
CA ARG A 172 -33.70 8.43 8.80
C ARG A 172 -33.13 8.50 10.23
N GLY A 173 -33.59 9.44 11.06
CA GLY A 173 -33.19 9.57 12.47
C GLY A 173 -31.90 10.35 12.72
N GLY A 174 -31.41 11.11 11.74
CA GLY A 174 -30.28 12.01 11.89
C GLY A 174 -30.68 13.45 12.24
N SER A 175 -29.68 14.29 12.52
CA SER A 175 -29.81 15.73 12.75
C SER A 175 -29.22 16.52 11.58
N TRP A 176 -29.96 17.53 11.11
CA TRP A 176 -29.60 18.31 9.93
C TRP A 176 -28.86 19.59 10.30
N TYR A 177 -27.68 19.78 9.72
CA TYR A 177 -26.90 21.01 9.79
C TYR A 177 -26.93 21.72 8.45
N GLN A 178 -27.25 23.01 8.43
CA GLN A 178 -27.30 23.82 7.22
C GLN A 178 -26.25 24.92 7.27
N GLU A 179 -25.38 24.95 6.26
CA GLU A 179 -24.42 26.02 6.05
C GLU A 179 -24.67 26.68 4.69
N GLN A 180 -25.21 27.90 4.73
CA GLN A 180 -25.54 28.68 3.54
C GLN A 180 -26.49 27.92 2.58
N ASP A 181 -26.03 27.60 1.36
CA ASP A 181 -26.83 26.93 0.33
C ASP A 181 -26.76 25.39 0.40
N TRP A 182 -26.01 24.82 1.35
CA TRP A 182 -25.75 23.38 1.46
C TRP A 182 -26.06 22.88 2.88
N GLY A 183 -26.30 21.57 3.03
CA GLY A 183 -26.52 20.98 4.36
C GLY A 183 -26.13 19.50 4.43
N TYR A 184 -25.84 19.06 5.64
CA TYR A 184 -25.32 17.74 5.97
C TYR A 184 -26.17 17.09 7.06
N CYS A 185 -26.31 15.77 6.98
CA CYS A 185 -27.01 14.96 7.98
C CYS A 185 -26.02 14.18 8.82
N TYR A 186 -26.18 14.21 10.14
CA TYR A 186 -25.32 13.48 11.10
C TYR A 186 -26.16 12.57 11.98
N GLU A 187 -25.53 11.54 12.55
CA GLU A 187 -26.17 10.69 13.54
C GLU A 187 -26.27 11.42 14.90
N ASP A 188 -27.47 11.41 15.50
CA ASP A 188 -27.74 12.01 16.81
C ASP A 188 -28.07 10.90 17.82
N ASP A 189 -27.20 10.74 18.82
CA ASP A 189 -27.30 9.72 19.87
C ASP A 189 -28.10 10.18 21.12
N GLY A 190 -28.55 11.44 21.14
CA GLY A 190 -29.35 12.02 22.23
C GLY A 190 -28.56 12.54 23.44
N THR A 191 -27.22 12.56 23.40
CA THR A 191 -26.35 13.10 24.46
C THR A 191 -26.18 14.62 24.36
N ALA A 192 -25.71 15.27 25.44
CA ALA A 192 -25.37 16.70 25.39
C ALA A 192 -24.24 16.98 24.37
N TRP A 193 -23.30 16.05 24.22
CA TRP A 193 -22.20 16.10 23.25
C TRP A 193 -22.63 16.09 21.79
N SER A 194 -23.70 15.36 21.45
CA SER A 194 -24.28 15.36 20.09
C SER A 194 -25.16 16.58 19.80
N ALA A 195 -25.39 17.46 20.79
CA ALA A 195 -26.13 18.69 20.59
C ALA A 195 -25.29 19.71 19.80
N ARG A 196 -25.82 20.13 18.64
CA ARG A 196 -25.16 21.11 17.75
C ARG A 196 -25.79 22.50 17.78
N THR A 197 -26.80 22.69 18.63
CA THR A 197 -27.37 24.03 18.88
C THR A 197 -27.30 24.35 20.36
N VAL A 198 -27.15 25.64 20.66
CA VAL A 198 -27.19 26.18 22.02
C VAL A 198 -28.46 25.74 22.76
N GLU A 199 -29.60 25.74 22.07
CA GLU A 199 -30.91 25.41 22.67
C GLU A 199 -31.00 23.91 23.01
N ASP A 200 -30.53 23.03 22.11
CA ASP A 200 -30.51 21.58 22.33
C ASP A 200 -29.46 21.18 23.39
N CYS A 201 -28.31 21.87 23.42
CA CYS A 201 -27.29 21.69 24.46
C CYS A 201 -27.86 21.98 25.85
N PHE A 202 -28.59 23.09 26.01
CA PHE A 202 -29.23 23.45 27.27
C PHE A 202 -30.41 22.54 27.62
N ASP A 203 -31.21 22.09 26.64
CA ASP A 203 -32.31 21.14 26.87
C ASP A 203 -31.79 19.76 27.33
N ARG A 204 -30.57 19.39 26.91
CA ARG A 204 -29.87 18.17 27.33
C ARG A 204 -28.99 18.36 28.57
N GLY A 205 -29.01 19.54 29.19
CA GLY A 205 -28.32 19.83 30.46
C GLY A 205 -26.82 20.09 30.36
N GLY A 206 -26.31 20.38 29.15
CA GLY A 206 -24.92 20.78 28.94
C GLY A 206 -24.70 22.29 29.00
N SER A 207 -23.43 22.70 28.94
CA SER A 207 -22.99 24.10 28.87
C SER A 207 -22.33 24.37 27.50
N TRP A 208 -22.62 25.53 26.90
CA TRP A 208 -22.20 25.86 25.53
C TRP A 208 -21.00 26.81 25.50
N GLU A 209 -19.96 26.43 24.76
CA GLU A 209 -18.82 27.28 24.42
C GLU A 209 -18.92 27.73 22.96
N GLN A 210 -18.68 29.01 22.69
CA GLN A 210 -18.82 29.62 21.37
C GLN A 210 -17.47 30.14 20.89
N GLU A 211 -16.98 29.60 19.78
CA GLU A 211 -15.84 30.15 19.04
C GLU A 211 -16.31 30.70 17.70
N GLU A 212 -16.17 32.01 17.50
CA GLU A 212 -16.48 32.76 16.26
C GLU A 212 -17.77 32.30 15.52
N ASP A 213 -17.68 31.27 14.67
CA ASP A 213 -18.75 30.75 13.82
C ASP A 213 -19.30 29.36 14.22
N TRP A 214 -18.78 28.73 15.29
CA TRP A 214 -19.22 27.41 15.76
C TRP A 214 -19.17 27.30 17.30
N GLY A 215 -19.62 26.18 17.88
CA GLY A 215 -19.57 25.97 19.32
C GLY A 215 -19.70 24.51 19.76
N TYR A 216 -19.25 24.23 20.98
CA TYR A 216 -19.24 22.91 21.61
C TYR A 216 -20.17 22.88 22.84
N CYS A 217 -20.79 21.72 23.08
CA CYS A 217 -21.58 21.46 24.27
C CYS A 217 -20.83 20.51 25.20
N TYR A 218 -20.55 20.96 26.42
CA TYR A 218 -19.90 20.19 27.47
C TYR A 218 -20.92 19.70 28.50
N GLU A 219 -20.65 18.56 29.13
CA GLU A 219 -21.44 18.11 30.28
C GLU A 219 -21.21 19.02 31.50
N ASP A 220 -22.30 19.54 32.06
CA ASP A 220 -22.29 20.37 33.26
C ASP A 220 -22.72 19.53 34.48
N ASP A 221 -21.75 19.17 35.32
CA ASP A 221 -21.98 18.38 36.54
C ASP A 221 -22.45 19.21 37.75
N GLY A 222 -22.56 20.54 37.60
CA GLY A 222 -23.01 21.45 38.64
C GLY A 222 -21.97 21.87 39.68
N THR A 223 -20.70 21.47 39.55
CA THR A 223 -19.58 21.89 40.42
C THR A 223 -19.09 23.31 40.12
N ALA A 224 -18.32 23.92 41.03
CA ALA A 224 -17.66 25.20 40.76
C ALA A 224 -16.66 25.06 39.59
N TRP A 225 -15.97 23.92 39.50
CA TRP A 225 -15.03 23.60 38.43
C TRP A 225 -15.67 23.46 37.05
N SER A 226 -16.93 23.02 36.94
CA SER A 226 -17.66 23.00 35.66
C SER A 226 -18.27 24.36 35.29
N ALA A 227 -18.14 25.39 36.13
CA ALA A 227 -18.55 26.75 35.78
C ALA A 227 -17.57 27.37 34.78
N ARG A 228 -18.10 27.80 33.62
CA ARG A 228 -17.33 28.43 32.54
C ARG A 228 -17.52 29.94 32.44
N ASN A 229 -18.22 30.54 33.40
CA ASN A 229 -18.38 31.99 33.46
C ASN A 229 -18.37 32.49 34.92
N GLU A 230 -17.89 33.72 35.10
CA GLU A 230 -17.79 34.38 36.40
C GLU A 230 -19.12 34.36 37.19
N PRO A 231 -20.30 34.65 36.60
CA PRO A 231 -21.57 34.55 37.31
C PRO A 231 -21.90 33.16 37.87
N ASP A 232 -21.69 32.09 37.08
CA ASP A 232 -21.96 30.71 37.50
C ASP A 232 -20.93 30.25 38.53
N CYS A 233 -19.66 30.61 38.34
CA CYS A 233 -18.58 30.32 39.27
C CYS A 233 -18.89 30.88 40.67
N LEU A 234 -19.26 32.16 40.72
CA LEU A 234 -19.61 32.84 41.97
C LEU A 234 -20.93 32.32 42.56
N THR A 235 -21.87 31.85 41.74
CA THR A 235 -23.14 31.26 42.20
C THR A 235 -22.91 29.87 42.81
N ARG A 236 -21.94 29.13 42.30
CA ARG A 236 -21.53 27.80 42.78
C ARG A 236 -20.50 27.87 43.93
N GLY A 237 -20.13 29.06 44.38
CA GLY A 237 -19.29 29.27 45.55
C GLY A 237 -17.78 29.23 45.27
N GLY A 238 -17.37 29.17 44.00
CA GLY A 238 -15.97 29.25 43.58
C GLY A 238 -15.47 30.68 43.44
N THR A 239 -14.16 30.80 43.24
CA THR A 239 -13.45 32.05 42.94
C THR A 239 -13.05 32.05 41.46
N TRP A 240 -13.35 33.14 40.77
CA TRP A 240 -13.04 33.29 39.34
C TRP A 240 -11.62 33.80 39.15
N ASP A 241 -10.81 33.06 38.40
CA ASP A 241 -9.53 33.55 37.90
C ASP A 241 -9.77 34.35 36.60
N SER A 242 -9.54 35.65 36.67
CA SER A 242 -9.74 36.54 35.51
C SER A 242 -8.61 36.50 34.47
N GLU A 243 -7.47 35.92 34.81
CA GLU A 243 -6.32 35.81 33.92
C GLU A 243 -6.39 34.55 33.06
N TYR A 244 -6.90 33.46 33.63
CA TYR A 244 -7.02 32.17 32.96
C TYR A 244 -8.48 31.73 32.68
N GLU A 245 -9.46 32.58 32.99
CA GLU A 245 -10.89 32.40 32.70
C GLU A 245 -11.48 31.06 33.19
N TYR A 246 -11.07 30.61 34.38
CA TYR A 246 -11.62 29.40 35.01
C TYR A 246 -11.99 29.61 36.48
N CYS A 247 -12.83 28.71 36.99
CA CYS A 247 -13.33 28.75 38.36
C CYS A 247 -12.64 27.69 39.24
N PHE A 248 -12.24 28.07 40.45
CA PHE A 248 -11.62 27.15 41.42
C PHE A 248 -12.14 27.41 42.84
N GLU A 249 -11.86 26.49 43.75
CA GLU A 249 -12.24 26.60 45.16
C GLU A 249 -11.02 27.01 46.01
N ASP A 250 -11.12 28.13 46.73
CA ASP A 250 -10.11 28.56 47.71
C ASP A 250 -10.41 27.89 49.06
N ASP A 251 -9.67 26.83 49.37
CA ASP A 251 -9.79 26.04 50.61
C ASP A 251 -9.21 26.75 51.86
N GLY A 252 -8.59 27.93 51.69
CA GLY A 252 -7.96 28.70 52.77
C GLY A 252 -6.58 28.20 53.21
N SER A 253 -6.02 27.19 52.54
CA SER A 253 -4.64 26.70 52.77
C SER A 253 -3.58 27.68 52.21
N ALA A 254 -2.32 27.48 52.58
CA ALA A 254 -1.22 28.19 51.95
C ALA A 254 -1.11 27.85 50.45
N TRP A 255 -1.41 26.62 50.05
CA TRP A 255 -1.33 26.14 48.66
C TRP A 255 -2.36 26.78 47.71
N SER A 256 -3.52 27.18 48.23
CA SER A 256 -4.53 27.94 47.48
C SER A 256 -4.21 29.43 47.37
N ALA A 257 -3.15 29.92 48.03
CA ALA A 257 -2.73 31.32 47.91
C ALA A 257 -2.08 31.61 46.55
N ARG A 258 -2.58 32.63 45.86
CA ARG A 258 -2.10 33.06 44.52
C ARG A 258 -1.27 34.35 44.54
N THR A 259 -1.00 34.91 45.72
CA THR A 259 -0.14 36.08 45.86
C THR A 259 0.90 35.88 46.97
N PRO A 260 2.09 36.50 46.86
CA PRO A 260 3.10 36.46 47.91
C PRO A 260 2.56 36.96 49.25
N GLU A 261 1.72 38.00 49.23
CA GLU A 261 1.14 38.57 50.45
C GLU A 261 0.15 37.61 51.14
N ASP A 262 -0.68 36.90 50.37
CA ASP A 262 -1.66 35.96 50.91
C ASP A 262 -0.97 34.67 51.40
N CYS A 263 0.02 34.19 50.63
CA CYS A 263 0.87 33.06 51.01
C CYS A 263 1.54 33.26 52.37
N LEU A 264 2.19 34.42 52.55
CA LEU A 264 2.87 34.77 53.79
C LEU A 264 1.87 35.04 54.93
N ALA A 265 0.65 35.49 54.63
CA ALA A 265 -0.40 35.68 55.62
C ALA A 265 -0.97 34.35 56.13
N ARG A 266 -0.98 33.32 55.28
CA ARG A 266 -1.42 31.95 55.58
C ARG A 266 -0.32 31.07 56.17
N GLY A 267 0.92 31.59 56.29
CA GLY A 267 2.03 30.91 56.95
C GLY A 267 2.93 30.10 56.02
N GLY A 268 2.69 30.14 54.71
CA GLY A 268 3.50 29.50 53.69
C GLY A 268 4.71 30.32 53.27
N ILE A 269 5.54 29.71 52.42
CA ILE A 269 6.74 30.24 51.80
C ILE A 269 6.41 30.45 50.32
N TRP A 270 6.63 31.67 49.82
CA TRP A 270 6.40 32.01 48.41
C TRP A 270 7.67 31.78 47.60
N GLU A 271 7.56 30.98 46.54
CA GLU A 271 8.60 30.77 45.55
C GLU A 271 8.16 31.37 44.21
N GLN A 272 9.11 32.00 43.52
CA GLN A 272 8.87 32.76 42.29
C GLN A 272 9.80 32.24 41.21
N GLU A 273 9.22 31.71 40.14
CA GLU A 273 9.95 31.31 38.93
C GLU A 273 9.47 32.14 37.75
N GLU A 274 10.37 32.94 37.17
CA GLU A 274 10.18 33.79 36.00
C GLU A 274 8.81 34.51 35.94
N ASP A 275 7.78 33.87 35.38
CA ASP A 275 6.46 34.43 35.12
C ASP A 275 5.32 33.92 36.04
N TRP A 276 5.60 32.97 36.94
CA TRP A 276 4.60 32.46 37.90
C TRP A 276 5.21 32.28 39.29
N GLY A 277 4.34 32.08 40.29
CA GLY A 277 4.78 31.86 41.66
C GLY A 277 3.76 31.03 42.41
N TYR A 278 4.25 30.23 43.35
CA TYR A 278 3.43 29.31 44.12
C TYR A 278 3.81 29.37 45.59
N CYS A 279 2.86 28.99 46.43
CA CYS A 279 3.00 29.00 47.87
C CYS A 279 3.01 27.57 48.41
N TYR A 280 3.94 27.26 49.30
CA TYR A 280 4.02 25.95 49.93
C TYR A 280 4.37 26.06 51.42
N GLU A 281 4.21 24.98 52.18
CA GLU A 281 4.62 24.91 53.60
C GLU A 281 5.80 23.95 53.76
N ASP A 282 6.85 24.37 54.47
CA ASP A 282 7.95 23.47 54.88
C ASP A 282 7.56 22.77 56.19
N ASP A 283 6.98 21.58 56.04
CA ASP A 283 6.55 20.71 57.15
C ASP A 283 7.71 19.95 57.82
N GLY A 284 8.94 20.11 57.32
CA GLY A 284 10.13 19.41 57.84
C GLY A 284 10.30 17.97 57.32
N SER A 285 9.45 17.53 56.39
CA SER A 285 9.56 16.23 55.72
C SER A 285 10.67 16.20 54.65
N VAL A 286 10.98 15.00 54.18
CA VAL A 286 11.89 14.75 53.05
C VAL A 286 11.37 15.46 51.79
N TRP A 287 10.05 15.41 51.55
CA TRP A 287 9.38 15.98 50.39
C TRP A 287 9.31 17.52 50.36
N SER A 288 9.38 18.18 51.51
CA SER A 288 9.49 19.64 51.59
C SER A 288 10.94 20.15 51.48
N ALA A 289 11.93 19.25 51.35
CA ALA A 289 13.31 19.64 51.08
C ALA A 289 13.45 20.14 49.63
N ARG A 290 14.02 21.34 49.47
CA ARG A 290 14.26 21.99 48.16
C ARG A 290 15.74 22.15 47.83
N ASN A 291 16.61 21.47 48.57
CA ASN A 291 18.03 21.38 48.22
C ASN A 291 18.64 20.08 48.74
N GLU A 292 19.63 19.58 48.01
CA GLU A 292 20.39 18.35 48.29
C GLU A 292 20.84 18.26 49.75
N LYS A 293 21.31 19.37 50.32
CA LYS A 293 21.79 19.41 51.69
C LYS A 293 20.69 19.18 52.71
N ASP A 294 19.51 19.75 52.50
CA ASP A 294 18.37 19.59 53.42
C ASP A 294 17.75 18.21 53.26
N CYS A 295 17.65 17.72 52.02
CA CYS A 295 17.23 16.36 51.69
C CYS A 295 18.05 15.29 52.42
N ILE A 296 19.38 15.36 52.30
CA ILE A 296 20.30 14.43 52.96
C ILE A 296 20.22 14.54 54.49
N ASN A 297 20.02 15.74 55.05
CA ASN A 297 19.88 15.92 56.50
C ASN A 297 18.56 15.32 57.03
N ARG A 298 17.52 15.29 56.20
CA ARG A 298 16.20 14.73 56.51
C ARG A 298 16.09 13.24 56.20
N GLY A 299 17.14 12.64 55.63
CA GLY A 299 17.26 11.20 55.41
C GLY A 299 16.79 10.70 54.04
N GLY A 300 16.48 11.61 53.12
CA GLY A 300 16.13 11.27 51.74
C GLY A 300 17.31 11.18 50.79
N ASN A 301 17.04 10.66 49.61
CA ASN A 301 17.93 10.61 48.47
C ASN A 301 17.59 11.76 47.51
N TRP A 302 18.58 12.52 47.06
CA TRP A 302 18.34 13.67 46.20
C TRP A 302 18.40 13.24 44.74
N ASP A 303 17.30 13.40 44.01
CA ASP A 303 17.25 13.16 42.58
C ASP A 303 17.92 14.33 41.84
N LEU A 304 19.00 14.01 41.11
CA LEU A 304 19.80 14.98 40.39
C LEU A 304 19.20 15.36 39.02
N GLN A 305 18.26 14.56 38.50
CA GLN A 305 17.62 14.77 37.21
C GLN A 305 16.43 15.74 37.32
N TYR A 306 15.70 15.69 38.42
CA TYR A 306 14.47 16.47 38.62
C TYR A 306 14.52 17.40 39.84
N GLU A 307 15.66 17.49 40.52
CA GLU A 307 15.91 18.41 41.65
C GLU A 307 14.89 18.31 42.80
N TYR A 308 14.37 17.10 43.08
CA TYR A 308 13.53 16.83 44.25
C TYR A 308 14.11 15.71 45.12
N CYS A 309 13.58 15.59 46.34
CA CYS A 309 14.08 14.67 47.35
C CYS A 309 13.13 13.47 47.50
N GLU A 310 13.65 12.27 47.34
CA GLU A 310 12.95 10.99 47.41
C GLU A 310 13.27 10.22 48.69
N ASP A 311 12.40 9.28 49.07
CA ASP A 311 12.65 8.32 50.15
C ASP A 311 12.54 6.88 49.60
N GLU A 312 13.51 6.00 49.92
CA GLU A 312 13.54 4.58 49.52
C GLU A 312 12.48 3.71 50.24
N SER A 313 11.53 4.32 50.95
CA SER A 313 10.43 3.64 51.62
C SER A 313 9.15 3.50 50.77
N TYR A 314 9.23 3.82 49.47
CA TYR A 314 8.08 3.98 48.55
C TYR A 314 7.24 2.72 48.21
N TYR A 315 7.28 1.65 49.02
CA TYR A 315 6.27 0.58 48.93
C TYR A 315 5.99 -0.06 50.30
N GLU A 316 5.55 0.72 51.30
CA GLU A 316 4.67 0.31 52.41
C GLU A 316 4.52 1.45 53.45
N ASP A 317 3.63 2.42 53.19
CA ASP A 317 2.78 3.12 54.19
C ASP A 317 2.13 4.35 53.49
N TRP A 318 0.93 4.19 52.97
CA TRP A 318 0.01 5.32 52.80
C TRP A 318 -1.08 5.20 53.87
N ASP A 319 -1.31 6.33 54.54
CA ASP A 319 -2.34 6.64 55.53
C ASP A 319 -2.39 5.88 56.87
N GLN A 320 -1.66 6.41 57.86
CA GLN A 320 -2.02 6.19 59.27
C GLN A 320 -3.03 7.25 59.75
N GLY A 321 -4.31 7.04 59.45
CA GLY A 321 -5.39 7.63 60.23
C GLY A 321 -5.38 7.12 61.68
N GLU A 322 -5.94 7.88 62.62
CA GLU A 322 -6.04 7.44 64.03
C GLU A 322 -7.16 6.38 64.14
N THR A 323 -6.77 5.11 64.25
CA THR A 323 -7.72 3.99 64.40
C THR A 323 -8.16 3.82 65.86
N THR A 324 -9.46 3.81 66.08
CA THR A 324 -10.09 3.51 67.37
C THR A 324 -10.99 2.28 67.25
N ILE A 325 -10.94 1.41 68.28
CA ILE A 325 -11.73 0.17 68.31
C ILE A 325 -12.87 0.35 69.32
N GLY A 326 -14.11 0.20 68.85
CA GLY A 326 -15.33 0.26 69.65
C GLY A 326 -15.50 -0.93 70.59
N GLU A 327 -16.40 -0.83 71.60
CA GLU A 327 -16.73 -1.95 72.50
C GLU A 327 -17.39 -3.15 71.78
N ASP A 328 -17.88 -2.92 70.57
CA ASP A 328 -18.45 -3.88 69.63
C ASP A 328 -17.40 -4.57 68.73
N GLY A 329 -16.12 -4.16 68.80
CA GLY A 329 -15.02 -4.77 68.05
C GLY A 329 -14.85 -4.23 66.64
N CYS A 330 -15.63 -3.22 66.23
CA CYS A 330 -15.49 -2.53 64.95
C CYS A 330 -14.44 -1.41 65.05
N GLU A 331 -13.70 -1.22 63.98
CA GLU A 331 -12.61 -0.27 63.86
C GLU A 331 -13.11 0.99 63.15
N THR A 332 -12.64 2.15 63.62
CA THR A 332 -12.90 3.45 63.00
C THR A 332 -11.57 4.15 62.80
N THR A 333 -11.17 4.37 61.56
CA THR A 333 -9.96 5.10 61.20
C THR A 333 -10.35 6.50 60.79
N THR A 334 -9.83 7.51 61.49
CA THR A 334 -10.04 8.93 61.13
C THR A 334 -8.78 9.47 60.50
N TYR A 335 -8.86 9.92 59.25
CA TYR A 335 -7.73 10.45 58.49
C TYR A 335 -7.56 11.95 58.73
N MET A 336 -6.40 12.50 58.34
CA MET A 336 -6.04 13.88 58.68
C MET A 336 -6.89 14.93 57.97
N ASP A 337 -7.48 14.57 56.83
CA ASP A 337 -8.45 15.37 56.05
C ASP A 337 -9.85 15.42 56.72
N GLY A 338 -10.08 14.63 57.76
CA GLY A 338 -11.36 14.53 58.48
C GLY A 338 -12.31 13.47 57.93
N SER A 339 -11.92 12.74 56.89
CA SER A 339 -12.62 11.55 56.44
C SER A 339 -12.52 10.42 57.47
N THR A 340 -13.52 9.53 57.49
CA THR A 340 -13.56 8.40 58.43
C THR A 340 -13.95 7.11 57.74
N ASP A 341 -13.10 6.09 57.86
CA ASP A 341 -13.41 4.70 57.54
C ASP A 341 -13.94 4.01 58.80
N TRP A 342 -15.06 3.32 58.69
CA TRP A 342 -15.60 2.44 59.72
C TRP A 342 -15.80 1.05 59.17
N TRP A 343 -15.17 0.03 59.75
CA TRP A 343 -15.29 -1.37 59.32
C TRP A 343 -15.29 -2.34 60.50
N CYS A 344 -16.09 -3.41 60.41
CA CYS A 344 -16.14 -4.48 61.42
C CYS A 344 -15.36 -5.73 60.96
N PRO A 345 -14.22 -6.09 61.61
CA PRO A 345 -13.40 -7.25 61.24
C PRO A 345 -14.10 -8.62 61.35
N ASP A 346 -15.27 -8.70 62.01
CA ASP A 346 -16.04 -9.93 62.18
C ASP A 346 -17.08 -10.17 61.07
N GLY A 347 -17.16 -9.27 60.09
CA GLY A 347 -18.05 -9.37 58.93
C GLY A 347 -19.54 -9.22 59.25
N THR A 348 -19.92 -8.80 60.47
CA THR A 348 -21.35 -8.79 60.86
C THR A 348 -22.15 -7.54 60.46
N TYR A 349 -21.51 -6.43 60.08
CA TYR A 349 -22.20 -5.14 59.84
C TYR A 349 -21.76 -4.34 58.60
N GLY A 350 -20.82 -4.82 57.79
CA GLY A 350 -20.33 -4.07 56.62
C GLY A 350 -19.33 -2.96 56.97
N GLY A 351 -19.07 -2.08 56.01
CA GLY A 351 -18.21 -0.91 56.15
C GLY A 351 -18.90 0.38 55.74
N SER A 352 -18.39 1.51 56.22
CA SER A 352 -18.79 2.81 55.72
C SER A 352 -17.61 3.76 55.62
N TRP A 353 -17.49 4.40 54.48
CA TRP A 353 -16.60 5.53 54.26
C TRP A 353 -17.39 6.83 54.42
N THR A 354 -16.85 7.77 55.19
CA THR A 354 -17.35 9.13 55.25
C THR A 354 -16.26 10.06 54.73
N ASP A 355 -16.54 10.80 53.66
CA ASP A 355 -15.57 11.74 53.11
C ASP A 355 -15.39 12.99 54.00
N GLU A 356 -14.42 13.84 53.64
CA GLU A 356 -14.12 15.11 54.32
C GLU A 356 -15.29 16.12 54.35
N PHE A 357 -16.31 15.90 53.51
CA PHE A 357 -17.53 16.71 53.41
C PHE A 357 -18.73 16.11 54.18
N GLY A 358 -18.57 14.91 54.75
CA GLY A 358 -19.60 14.22 55.52
C GLY A 358 -20.58 13.38 54.69
N ASN A 359 -20.30 13.10 53.41
CA ASN A 359 -21.05 12.14 52.63
C ASN A 359 -20.68 10.73 53.05
N ILE A 360 -21.68 9.89 53.26
CA ILE A 360 -21.51 8.54 53.81
C ILE A 360 -21.83 7.52 52.72
N GLU A 361 -20.82 6.74 52.32
CA GLU A 361 -20.99 5.52 51.54
C GLU A 361 -20.96 4.31 52.47
N THR A 362 -21.88 3.37 52.29
CA THR A 362 -21.97 2.14 53.11
C THR A 362 -22.03 0.93 52.19
N TRP A 363 -21.24 -0.09 52.48
CA TRP A 363 -21.28 -1.39 51.80
C TRP A 363 -21.51 -2.52 52.81
N SER A 364 -22.19 -3.60 52.40
CA SER A 364 -22.34 -4.77 53.26
C SER A 364 -21.07 -5.63 53.23
N ALA A 365 -20.81 -6.35 54.32
CA ALA A 365 -19.69 -7.29 54.36
C ALA A 365 -19.99 -8.48 53.45
N PRO A 366 -18.99 -8.99 52.70
CA PRO A 366 -19.20 -10.13 51.83
C PRO A 366 -19.56 -11.37 52.63
N GLU A 367 -20.43 -12.22 52.09
CA GLU A 367 -20.77 -13.50 52.69
C GLU A 367 -19.58 -14.46 52.52
N VAL A 368 -18.89 -14.79 53.61
CA VAL A 368 -17.76 -15.74 53.60
C VAL A 368 -18.25 -17.16 53.87
N ILE A 369 -18.12 -18.05 52.88
CA ILE A 369 -18.44 -19.47 52.97
C ILE A 369 -17.15 -20.28 52.99
N TYR A 370 -16.88 -20.99 54.09
CA TYR A 370 -15.79 -21.95 54.16
C TYR A 370 -16.27 -23.37 53.83
N ASP A 371 -15.66 -23.98 52.82
CA ASP A 371 -15.87 -25.39 52.46
C ASP A 371 -14.74 -26.27 53.03
N PRO A 372 -15.03 -27.10 54.06
CA PRO A 372 -14.04 -27.97 54.68
C PRO A 372 -13.60 -29.17 53.82
N GLU A 373 -14.34 -29.53 52.76
CA GLU A 373 -13.95 -30.63 51.86
C GLU A 373 -12.88 -30.17 50.87
N THR A 374 -13.03 -28.96 50.32
CA THR A 374 -12.06 -28.36 49.40
C THR A 374 -11.02 -27.48 50.09
N ARG A 375 -11.20 -27.18 51.39
CA ARG A 375 -10.38 -26.23 52.17
C ARG A 375 -10.27 -24.87 51.50
N CYS A 376 -11.38 -24.43 50.93
CA CYS A 376 -11.48 -23.14 50.27
C CYS A 376 -12.45 -22.25 51.03
N SER A 377 -12.13 -20.96 51.09
CA SER A 377 -13.04 -19.90 51.48
C SER A 377 -13.57 -19.24 50.22
N THR A 378 -14.81 -18.77 50.25
CA THR A 378 -15.43 -18.00 49.16
C THR A 378 -16.13 -16.79 49.75
N GLU A 379 -15.71 -15.60 49.36
CA GLU A 379 -16.38 -14.33 49.60
C GLU A 379 -17.38 -14.07 48.48
N ILE A 380 -18.60 -13.68 48.83
CA ILE A 380 -19.64 -13.27 47.88
C ILE A 380 -20.01 -11.83 48.21
N TYR A 381 -19.89 -10.95 47.22
CA TYR A 381 -20.13 -9.52 47.34
C TYR A 381 -21.56 -9.16 46.88
N ASP A 382 -22.05 -7.99 47.32
CA ASP A 382 -23.43 -7.55 47.07
C ASP A 382 -23.73 -7.24 45.60
N ASP A 383 -22.70 -6.96 44.81
CA ASP A 383 -22.75 -6.78 43.35
C ASP A 383 -22.88 -8.11 42.58
N GLY A 384 -22.79 -9.24 43.28
CA GLY A 384 -22.86 -10.58 42.69
C GLY A 384 -21.49 -11.17 42.32
N SER A 385 -20.40 -10.42 42.49
CA SER A 385 -19.04 -10.93 42.34
C SER A 385 -18.65 -11.88 43.49
N SER A 386 -17.65 -12.72 43.26
CA SER A 386 -17.14 -13.63 44.30
C SER A 386 -15.66 -13.92 44.16
N PHE A 387 -14.96 -13.98 45.30
CA PHE A 387 -13.57 -14.38 45.38
C PHE A 387 -13.45 -15.70 46.12
N ARG A 388 -12.81 -16.71 45.52
CA ARG A 388 -12.56 -18.00 46.15
C ARG A 388 -11.06 -18.21 46.27
N TRP A 389 -10.60 -18.64 47.44
CA TRP A 389 -9.20 -18.99 47.67
C TRP A 389 -9.08 -20.24 48.53
N CYS A 390 -8.05 -21.04 48.29
CA CYS A 390 -7.85 -22.34 48.90
C CYS A 390 -6.46 -22.43 49.56
N GLU A 391 -6.31 -23.32 50.54
CA GLU A 391 -5.02 -23.53 51.24
C GLU A 391 -3.90 -24.10 50.35
N ASP A 392 -4.21 -24.62 49.18
CA ASP A 392 -3.26 -25.15 48.19
C ASP A 392 -2.75 -24.09 47.21
N GLY A 393 -3.12 -22.82 47.40
CA GLY A 393 -2.71 -21.70 46.56
C GLY A 393 -3.61 -21.48 45.34
N PHE A 394 -4.68 -22.27 45.17
CA PHE A 394 -5.73 -21.98 44.18
C PHE A 394 -6.49 -20.72 44.58
N SER A 395 -6.69 -19.80 43.64
CA SER A 395 -7.65 -18.70 43.79
C SER A 395 -8.44 -18.48 42.51
N SER A 396 -9.65 -17.95 42.63
CA SER A 396 -10.48 -17.57 41.49
C SER A 396 -11.35 -16.37 41.82
N TRP A 397 -11.40 -15.41 40.92
CA TRP A 397 -12.32 -14.26 40.97
C TRP A 397 -13.45 -14.48 39.97
N THR A 398 -14.68 -14.19 40.36
CA THR A 398 -15.83 -14.16 39.44
C THR A 398 -16.47 -12.79 39.52
N ASP A 399 -16.60 -12.10 38.39
CA ASP A 399 -17.19 -10.76 38.33
C ASP A 399 -18.73 -10.77 38.43
N GLU A 400 -19.34 -9.58 38.43
CA GLU A 400 -20.81 -9.38 38.48
C GLU A 400 -21.56 -9.96 37.26
N PHE A 401 -20.85 -10.23 36.16
CA PHE A 401 -21.40 -10.81 34.92
C PHE A 401 -21.23 -12.33 34.85
N GLY A 402 -20.54 -12.94 35.83
CA GLY A 402 -20.28 -14.37 35.92
C GLY A 402 -19.05 -14.84 35.14
N ASN A 403 -18.16 -13.94 34.71
CA ASN A 403 -16.87 -14.31 34.14
C ASN A 403 -15.90 -14.67 35.27
N THR A 404 -15.21 -15.81 35.14
CA THR A 404 -14.30 -16.33 36.18
C THR A 404 -12.85 -16.32 35.70
N GLU A 405 -11.99 -15.67 36.46
CA GLU A 405 -10.54 -15.74 36.35
C GLU A 405 -9.99 -16.72 37.40
N VAL A 406 -9.03 -17.56 37.01
CA VAL A 406 -8.48 -18.62 37.87
C VAL A 406 -6.96 -18.51 37.93
N PHE A 407 -6.41 -18.58 39.13
CA PHE A 407 -4.98 -18.65 39.40
C PHE A 407 -4.65 -19.97 40.11
N GLU A 408 -3.74 -20.74 39.51
CA GLU A 408 -3.19 -21.97 40.10
C GLU A 408 -1.73 -21.74 40.47
N ALA A 409 -1.36 -22.00 41.74
CA ALA A 409 0.03 -21.90 42.17
C ALA A 409 0.92 -22.93 41.43
N PRO A 410 2.17 -22.58 41.10
CA PRO A 410 3.07 -23.49 40.40
C PRO A 410 3.41 -24.70 41.28
N VAL A 411 3.58 -25.85 40.64
CA VAL A 411 4.05 -27.08 41.29
C VAL A 411 5.54 -26.96 41.56
N GLU A 412 5.92 -26.93 42.84
CA GLU A 412 7.33 -26.93 43.28
C GLU A 412 7.87 -28.37 43.45
N GLU A 413 9.00 -28.67 42.80
CA GLU A 413 9.79 -29.88 43.01
C GLU A 413 11.21 -29.52 43.45
N ILE A 414 11.61 -29.95 44.65
CA ILE A 414 12.99 -29.86 45.13
C ILE A 414 13.72 -31.18 44.82
N ARG A 415 14.70 -31.14 43.92
CA ARG A 415 15.50 -32.29 43.52
C ARG A 415 16.57 -32.62 44.57
N ALA A 416 17.09 -33.84 44.50
CA ALA A 416 18.06 -34.36 45.48
C ALA A 416 19.42 -33.62 45.49
N ASP A 417 19.73 -32.87 44.43
CA ASP A 417 20.92 -32.04 44.29
C ASP A 417 20.72 -30.59 44.77
N GLY A 418 19.52 -30.26 45.25
CA GLY A 418 19.15 -28.91 45.72
C GLY A 418 18.58 -28.01 44.62
N THR A 419 18.43 -28.50 43.39
CA THR A 419 17.76 -27.77 42.30
C THR A 419 16.27 -27.65 42.62
N ILE A 420 15.70 -26.45 42.45
CA ILE A 420 14.27 -26.19 42.60
C ILE A 420 13.66 -26.10 41.21
N VAL A 421 12.50 -26.70 41.00
CA VAL A 421 11.75 -26.63 39.74
C VAL A 421 10.35 -26.14 40.03
N TYR A 422 9.95 -25.03 39.41
CA TYR A 422 8.57 -24.56 39.38
C TYR A 422 7.94 -24.94 38.04
N THR A 423 6.77 -25.57 38.09
CA THR A 423 5.96 -25.85 36.88
C THR A 423 4.63 -25.10 37.01
N TYR A 424 4.45 -24.11 36.14
CA TYR A 424 3.26 -23.28 36.09
C TYR A 424 2.15 -23.98 35.28
N SER A 425 0.90 -23.61 35.52
CA SER A 425 -0.28 -24.20 34.89
C SER A 425 -0.38 -23.91 33.39
N ASP A 426 0.22 -22.82 32.94
CA ASP A 426 0.35 -22.43 31.52
C ASP A 426 1.33 -23.32 30.74
N GLY A 427 2.14 -24.14 31.43
CA GLY A 427 3.20 -24.97 30.86
C GLY A 427 4.60 -24.36 30.96
N THR A 428 4.75 -23.17 31.56
CA THR A 428 6.05 -22.57 31.85
C THR A 428 6.78 -23.40 32.91
N VAL A 429 8.08 -23.62 32.71
CA VAL A 429 8.94 -24.34 33.65
C VAL A 429 10.13 -23.47 34.01
N GLU A 430 10.30 -23.20 35.30
CA GLU A 430 11.46 -22.51 35.85
C GLU A 430 12.32 -23.48 36.65
N VAL A 431 13.63 -23.50 36.39
CA VAL A 431 14.61 -24.36 37.05
C VAL A 431 15.69 -23.50 37.67
N ILE A 432 15.80 -23.55 39.00
CA ILE A 432 16.80 -22.82 39.77
C ILE A 432 17.85 -23.81 40.28
N GLY A 433 19.08 -23.69 39.79
CA GLY A 433 20.22 -24.49 40.19
C GLY A 433 20.75 -24.10 41.58
N ASN A 434 21.36 -25.05 42.29
CA ASN A 434 21.98 -24.79 43.60
C ASN A 434 23.21 -23.84 43.52
N ASP A 435 23.74 -23.59 42.33
CA ASP A 435 24.80 -22.62 42.07
C ASP A 435 24.27 -21.21 41.74
N GLY A 436 22.96 -20.99 41.79
CA GLY A 436 22.31 -19.73 41.44
C GLY A 436 21.97 -19.59 39.95
N SER A 437 22.25 -20.61 39.12
CA SER A 437 21.79 -20.62 37.72
C SER A 437 20.27 -20.66 37.63
N LEU A 438 19.71 -20.05 36.60
CA LEU A 438 18.28 -19.97 36.33
C LEU A 438 18.02 -20.43 34.90
N ARG A 439 17.01 -21.28 34.68
CA ARG A 439 16.53 -21.61 33.34
C ARG A 439 15.01 -21.55 33.30
N ILE A 440 14.47 -20.68 32.45
CA ILE A 440 13.03 -20.54 32.20
C ILE A 440 12.74 -21.16 30.84
N THR A 441 11.68 -21.93 30.72
CA THR A 441 11.17 -22.47 29.45
C THR A 441 9.69 -22.16 29.38
N TRP A 442 9.29 -21.37 28.38
CA TRP A 442 7.91 -20.96 28.17
C TRP A 442 7.11 -22.03 27.41
N PRO A 443 5.76 -21.95 27.39
CA PRO A 443 4.90 -22.99 26.81
C PRO A 443 5.09 -23.16 25.30
N ASN A 444 5.51 -22.09 24.61
CA ASN A 444 5.82 -22.09 23.18
C ASN A 444 7.14 -22.80 22.84
N GLY A 445 7.93 -23.20 23.85
CA GLY A 445 9.22 -23.87 23.70
C GLY A 445 10.44 -22.94 23.71
N ASP A 446 10.22 -21.62 23.76
CA ASP A 446 11.30 -20.66 23.98
C ASP A 446 11.89 -20.82 25.38
N TRP A 447 13.14 -20.39 25.54
CA TRP A 447 13.83 -20.53 26.79
C TRP A 447 14.88 -19.44 27.01
N TYR A 448 15.12 -19.16 28.28
CA TYR A 448 16.15 -18.26 28.80
C TYR A 448 17.00 -19.03 29.81
N GLU A 449 18.31 -18.87 29.78
CA GLU A 449 19.24 -19.47 30.74
C GLU A 449 20.24 -18.42 31.24
N GLU A 450 20.32 -18.26 32.56
CA GLU A 450 21.32 -17.49 33.26
C GLU A 450 22.27 -18.42 34.03
N SER A 451 23.57 -18.19 33.92
CA SER A 451 24.60 -18.94 34.63
C SER A 451 25.78 -18.04 35.01
N TYR A 452 26.63 -18.51 35.91
CA TYR A 452 27.78 -17.77 36.41
C TYR A 452 29.09 -18.53 36.14
N LEU A 453 30.07 -17.85 35.56
CA LEU A 453 31.41 -18.39 35.34
C LEU A 453 32.22 -18.41 36.64
N ALA A 454 33.31 -19.17 36.66
CA ALA A 454 34.15 -19.33 37.85
C ALA A 454 34.85 -18.04 38.31
N ASP A 455 34.94 -17.03 37.44
CA ASP A 455 35.46 -15.70 37.74
C ASP A 455 34.37 -14.73 38.25
N GLY A 456 33.11 -15.16 38.30
CA GLY A 456 31.97 -14.35 38.72
C GLY A 456 31.24 -13.64 37.58
N SER A 457 31.69 -13.79 36.33
CA SER A 457 30.99 -13.22 35.17
C SER A 457 29.63 -13.89 34.97
N ARG A 458 28.59 -13.10 34.66
CA ARG A 458 27.23 -13.55 34.39
C ARG A 458 27.09 -13.87 32.90
N VAL A 459 26.38 -14.96 32.58
CA VAL A 459 26.16 -15.42 31.22
C VAL A 459 24.68 -15.68 31.01
N GLU A 460 24.07 -14.94 30.09
CA GLU A 460 22.69 -15.11 29.64
C GLU A 460 22.68 -15.77 28.25
N LYS A 461 21.71 -16.65 28.01
CA LYS A 461 21.49 -17.31 26.72
C LYS A 461 20.00 -17.40 26.43
N TYR A 462 19.67 -17.34 25.15
CA TYR A 462 18.30 -17.32 24.66
C TYR A 462 18.05 -18.43 23.63
N SER A 463 16.78 -18.77 23.39
CA SER A 463 16.37 -19.84 22.47
C SER A 463 16.74 -19.60 21.01
N ASP A 464 16.87 -18.33 20.61
CA ASP A 464 17.31 -17.92 19.28
C ASP A 464 18.81 -18.18 19.03
N GLY A 465 19.58 -18.52 20.07
CA GLY A 465 21.02 -18.77 20.01
C GLY A 465 21.88 -17.56 20.43
N SER A 466 21.27 -16.40 20.71
CA SER A 466 21.99 -15.23 21.21
C SER A 466 22.49 -15.44 22.64
N GLN A 467 23.54 -14.71 22.99
CA GLN A 467 24.25 -14.83 24.27
C GLN A 467 24.80 -13.48 24.75
N VAL A 468 24.66 -13.19 26.04
CA VAL A 468 25.32 -12.06 26.72
C VAL A 468 26.30 -12.60 27.76
N ILE A 469 27.51 -12.03 27.83
CA ILE A 469 28.50 -12.30 28.87
C ILE A 469 28.87 -10.98 29.53
N GLU A 470 28.38 -10.77 30.75
CA GLU A 470 28.69 -9.61 31.57
C GLU A 470 29.85 -9.93 32.53
N GLN A 471 30.94 -9.19 32.42
CA GLN A 471 32.13 -9.35 33.24
C GLN A 471 32.01 -8.56 34.55
N THR A 472 32.79 -8.95 35.55
CA THR A 472 32.76 -8.33 36.89
C THR A 472 33.17 -6.85 36.96
N ASP A 473 33.72 -6.29 35.88
CA ASP A 473 34.06 -4.88 35.75
C ASP A 473 32.97 -4.05 35.04
N GLY A 474 31.82 -4.66 34.75
CA GLY A 474 30.69 -4.05 34.05
C GLY A 474 30.82 -4.04 32.52
N SER A 475 31.97 -4.46 31.97
CA SER A 475 32.07 -4.70 30.53
C SER A 475 31.26 -5.92 30.13
N TYR A 476 30.70 -5.94 28.92
CA TYR A 476 29.92 -7.08 28.45
C TYR A 476 30.22 -7.42 26.99
N GLN A 477 29.96 -8.67 26.63
CA GLN A 477 30.00 -9.15 25.25
C GLN A 477 28.63 -9.65 24.86
N TYR A 478 28.18 -9.30 23.65
CA TYR A 478 26.95 -9.81 23.07
C TYR A 478 27.29 -10.62 21.81
N THR A 479 26.70 -11.80 21.71
CA THR A 479 26.74 -12.65 20.51
C THR A 479 25.32 -12.79 19.99
N ASP A 480 25.10 -12.44 18.73
CA ASP A 480 23.79 -12.52 18.10
C ASP A 480 23.43 -13.99 17.72
N PRO A 481 22.20 -14.26 17.24
CA PRO A 481 21.79 -15.58 16.76
C PRO A 481 22.63 -16.17 15.62
N HIS A 482 23.30 -15.32 14.83
CA HIS A 482 24.13 -15.71 13.69
C HIS A 482 25.59 -15.97 14.08
N GLY A 483 25.97 -15.65 15.32
CA GLY A 483 27.29 -15.85 15.90
C GLY A 483 28.22 -14.64 15.80
N GLU A 484 27.73 -13.47 15.37
CA GLU A 484 28.50 -12.23 15.34
C GLU A 484 28.68 -11.68 16.76
N VAL A 485 29.90 -11.26 17.08
CA VAL A 485 30.26 -10.83 18.44
C VAL A 485 30.50 -9.32 18.50
N SER A 486 29.95 -8.67 19.51
CA SER A 486 30.29 -7.31 19.91
C SER A 486 30.80 -7.28 21.35
N SER A 487 31.65 -6.31 21.67
CA SER A 487 32.21 -6.10 23.00
C SER A 487 32.07 -4.66 23.43
N THR A 488 31.52 -4.44 24.62
CA THR A 488 31.26 -3.13 25.17
C THR A 488 32.09 -2.92 26.42
N VAL A 489 32.87 -1.85 26.46
CA VAL A 489 33.72 -1.47 27.59
C VAL A 489 33.46 -0.03 28.00
N GLN A 490 33.52 0.26 29.29
CA GLN A 490 33.46 1.63 29.77
C GLN A 490 34.73 2.41 29.35
N VAL A 491 34.55 3.65 28.91
CA VAL A 491 35.62 4.55 28.46
C VAL A 491 35.42 5.95 29.03
N GLY A 492 36.52 6.70 29.17
CA GLY A 492 36.49 8.09 29.65
C GLY A 492 36.36 8.24 31.18
N GLU A 493 36.31 9.49 31.64
CA GLU A 493 36.14 9.86 33.06
C GLU A 493 35.30 11.15 33.17
N GLY A 494 34.48 11.27 34.23
CA GLY A 494 33.63 12.46 34.47
C GLY A 494 32.68 12.74 33.30
N ASP A 495 32.62 13.98 32.82
CA ASP A 495 31.81 14.41 31.66
C ASP A 495 32.19 13.73 30.31
N THR A 496 33.19 12.86 30.29
CA THR A 496 33.56 12.05 29.12
C THR A 496 33.33 10.57 29.33
N LEU A 497 32.70 10.18 30.45
CA LEU A 497 32.33 8.81 30.72
C LEU A 497 31.32 8.32 29.68
N GLY A 498 31.56 7.12 29.17
CA GLY A 498 30.72 6.51 28.15
C GLY A 498 31.04 5.03 27.97
N TRP A 499 30.36 4.42 27.01
CA TRP A 499 30.44 3.00 26.71
C TRP A 499 30.85 2.83 25.26
N LYS A 500 31.98 2.17 25.04
CA LYS A 500 32.50 1.87 23.71
C LYS A 500 32.15 0.44 23.33
N THR A 501 31.30 0.28 22.33
CA THR A 501 30.99 -0.97 21.66
C THR A 501 31.91 -1.14 20.46
N GLN A 502 32.55 -2.30 20.34
CA GLN A 502 33.33 -2.72 19.19
C GLN A 502 32.69 -3.96 18.57
N PHE A 503 32.40 -3.89 17.27
CA PHE A 503 31.77 -4.95 16.50
C PHE A 503 32.83 -5.80 15.76
N GLU A 504 32.44 -7.00 15.33
CA GLU A 504 33.33 -7.95 14.65
C GLU A 504 33.86 -7.44 13.30
N ASP A 505 33.08 -6.62 12.59
CA ASP A 505 33.48 -5.99 11.33
C ASP A 505 34.56 -4.91 11.48
N GLY A 506 34.87 -4.53 12.74
CA GLY A 506 35.85 -3.52 13.10
C GLY A 506 35.26 -2.13 13.35
N SER A 507 33.96 -1.93 13.13
CA SER A 507 33.26 -0.69 13.48
C SER A 507 33.19 -0.48 14.99
N THR A 508 33.02 0.77 15.40
CA THR A 508 32.90 1.13 16.81
C THR A 508 31.83 2.18 17.04
N LEU A 509 31.08 2.03 18.13
CA LEU A 509 30.12 3.00 18.64
C LEU A 509 30.54 3.42 20.05
N ILE A 510 30.50 4.70 20.37
CA ILE A 510 30.69 5.23 21.71
C ILE A 510 29.46 6.04 22.10
N THR A 511 28.78 5.64 23.16
CA THR A 511 27.66 6.40 23.74
C THR A 511 28.10 6.97 25.08
N TYR A 512 28.04 8.29 25.23
CA TYR A 512 28.43 9.03 26.44
C TYR A 512 27.22 9.24 27.37
N GLU A 513 27.47 9.49 28.66
CA GLU A 513 26.38 9.72 29.64
C GLU A 513 25.56 10.99 29.35
N ASP A 514 26.14 11.97 28.65
CA ASP A 514 25.46 13.19 28.21
C ASP A 514 24.56 12.97 26.97
N GLY A 515 24.43 11.72 26.50
CA GLY A 515 23.68 11.37 25.29
C GLY A 515 24.43 11.62 23.99
N ARG A 516 25.67 12.14 24.02
CA ARG A 516 26.50 12.22 22.82
C ARG A 516 26.82 10.82 22.32
N GLU A 517 26.82 10.63 21.00
CA GLU A 517 27.22 9.39 20.35
C GLU A 517 28.28 9.64 19.29
N VAL A 518 29.22 8.71 19.14
CA VAL A 518 30.23 8.73 18.08
C VAL A 518 30.32 7.35 17.46
N PHE A 519 30.11 7.26 16.16
CA PHE A 519 30.23 6.04 15.39
C PHE A 519 31.36 6.15 14.36
N GLU A 520 32.09 5.06 14.17
CA GLU A 520 33.11 4.89 13.13
C GLU A 520 32.92 3.52 12.47
N ASP A 521 32.69 3.50 11.16
CA ASP A 521 32.58 2.26 10.40
C ASP A 521 33.98 1.66 10.09
N ALA A 522 34.02 0.44 9.56
CA ALA A 522 35.27 -0.23 9.19
C ALA A 522 36.04 0.47 8.04
N ASN A 523 35.37 1.33 7.26
CA ASN A 523 35.92 2.05 6.12
C ASN A 523 36.41 3.47 6.48
N GLY A 524 36.20 3.92 7.71
CA GLY A 524 36.57 5.23 8.24
C GLY A 524 35.52 6.33 8.05
N TYR A 525 34.29 6.00 7.65
CA TYR A 525 33.16 6.92 7.76
C TYR A 525 32.78 7.08 9.23
N THR A 526 32.61 8.32 9.66
CA THR A 526 32.23 8.63 11.04
C THR A 526 30.99 9.51 11.09
N TYR A 527 30.21 9.39 12.15
CA TYR A 527 29.25 10.42 12.55
C TYR A 527 29.30 10.66 14.06
N GLU A 528 28.98 11.88 14.46
CA GLU A 528 28.89 12.31 15.85
C GLU A 528 27.51 12.93 16.08
N THR A 529 26.76 12.42 17.04
CA THR A 529 25.49 13.00 17.52
C THR A 529 25.76 13.71 18.84
N VAL A 530 25.46 15.01 18.92
CA VAL A 530 25.49 15.77 20.18
C VAL A 530 24.08 16.13 20.60
N VAL A 531 23.82 16.10 21.91
CA VAL A 531 22.55 16.53 22.50
C VAL A 531 22.81 17.82 23.28
N ASP A 532 21.98 18.84 23.07
CA ASP A 532 22.07 20.10 23.83
C ASP A 532 21.14 20.10 25.06
N ASP A 533 21.26 21.15 25.89
CA ASP A 533 20.46 21.31 27.12
C ASP A 533 18.94 21.38 26.87
N ARG A 534 18.50 21.56 25.61
CA ARG A 534 17.09 21.58 25.22
C ARG A 534 16.63 20.25 24.63
N GLY A 535 17.48 19.22 24.63
CA GLY A 535 17.20 17.93 23.99
C GLY A 535 17.26 17.95 22.46
N ILE A 536 17.81 19.02 21.85
CA ILE A 536 18.03 19.05 20.41
C ILE A 536 19.23 18.17 20.09
N THR A 537 19.02 17.22 19.18
CA THR A 537 20.08 16.33 18.71
C THR A 537 20.65 16.87 17.40
N THR A 538 21.98 16.92 17.28
CA THR A 538 22.68 17.30 16.05
C THR A 538 23.65 16.19 15.68
N THR A 539 23.37 15.46 14.61
CA THR A 539 24.25 14.46 14.03
C THR A 539 25.06 15.09 12.90
N THR A 540 26.39 15.04 12.99
CA THR A 540 27.33 15.51 11.96
C THR A 540 28.13 14.33 11.44
N ALA A 541 28.07 14.08 10.13
CA ALA A 541 28.83 13.01 9.51
C ALA A 541 30.09 13.51 8.78
N SER A 542 31.02 12.58 8.56
CA SER A 542 32.30 12.83 7.89
C SER A 542 32.19 13.21 6.41
N ASP A 543 31.05 12.89 5.77
CA ASP A 543 30.76 13.28 4.39
C ASP A 543 30.26 14.74 4.27
N GLY A 544 30.00 15.40 5.41
CA GLY A 544 29.50 16.77 5.48
C GLY A 544 27.99 16.87 5.68
N SER A 545 27.27 15.74 5.75
CA SER A 545 25.85 15.77 6.12
C SER A 545 25.65 16.16 7.59
N VAL A 546 24.56 16.89 7.84
CA VAL A 546 24.19 17.35 9.18
C VAL A 546 22.69 17.18 9.36
N ILE A 547 22.28 16.46 10.40
CA ILE A 547 20.88 16.28 10.78
C ILE A 547 20.67 16.92 12.14
N VAL A 548 19.73 17.86 12.23
CA VAL A 548 19.28 18.45 13.50
C VAL A 548 17.86 17.97 13.75
N LYS A 549 17.59 17.28 14.87
CA LYS A 549 16.23 16.90 15.29
C LYS A 549 15.91 17.55 16.62
N ARG A 550 14.72 18.11 16.73
CA ARG A 550 14.23 18.78 17.95
C ARG A 550 13.23 17.88 18.68
N PRO A 551 13.02 18.07 20.00
CA PRO A 551 12.07 17.27 20.77
C PRO A 551 10.63 17.34 20.27
N ASP A 552 10.26 18.43 19.61
CA ASP A 552 8.94 18.58 18.98
C ASP A 552 8.80 17.75 17.68
N GLY A 553 9.81 16.99 17.26
CA GLY A 553 9.81 16.21 16.02
C GLY A 553 10.15 17.01 14.76
N SER A 554 10.28 18.35 14.86
CA SER A 554 10.79 19.16 13.75
C SER A 554 12.27 18.85 13.50
N PHE A 555 12.72 19.00 12.25
CA PHE A 555 14.08 18.65 11.88
C PHE A 555 14.62 19.48 10.72
N ASP A 556 15.92 19.34 10.51
CA ASP A 556 16.68 19.95 9.41
C ASP A 556 17.74 18.93 8.99
N ASN A 557 17.66 18.45 7.75
CA ASN A 557 18.60 17.50 7.19
C ASN A 557 19.34 18.15 6.02
N LEU A 558 20.62 18.44 6.22
CA LEU A 558 21.52 18.97 5.20
C LEU A 558 22.35 17.82 4.62
N TYR A 559 22.21 17.57 3.33
CA TYR A 559 22.97 16.56 2.62
C TYR A 559 24.37 17.05 2.21
N PRO A 560 25.30 16.13 1.87
CA PRO A 560 26.67 16.48 1.46
C PRO A 560 26.75 17.34 0.20
N ASP A 561 25.76 17.24 -0.68
CA ASP A 561 25.66 18.04 -1.92
C ASP A 561 25.06 19.43 -1.68
N GLY A 562 24.67 19.74 -0.45
CA GLY A 562 24.07 21.01 -0.03
C GLY A 562 22.55 21.08 -0.20
N SER A 563 21.91 20.02 -0.71
CA SER A 563 20.46 19.88 -0.68
C SER A 563 19.97 19.74 0.77
N ARG A 564 18.73 20.16 1.05
CA ARG A 564 18.24 20.28 2.43
C ARG A 564 16.77 19.96 2.54
N ASP A 565 16.43 19.06 3.46
CA ASP A 565 15.05 18.80 3.89
C ASP A 565 14.78 19.52 5.21
N VAL A 566 13.56 20.03 5.38
CA VAL A 566 13.17 20.78 6.56
C VAL A 566 11.80 20.34 7.03
N GLY A 567 11.72 19.80 8.25
CA GLY A 567 10.46 19.55 8.95
C GLY A 567 10.19 20.65 9.97
N THR A 568 9.02 21.28 9.92
CA THR A 568 8.56 22.31 10.87
C THR A 568 7.17 22.00 11.40
N ARG A 569 6.88 22.40 12.64
CA ARG A 569 5.53 22.36 13.20
C ARG A 569 4.74 23.60 12.76
N ASP A 570 3.52 23.41 12.26
CA ASP A 570 2.59 24.52 12.02
C ASP A 570 1.83 24.91 13.30
N ASN A 571 0.89 25.88 13.18
CA ASN A 571 0.11 26.37 14.33
C ASN A 571 -0.87 25.33 14.88
N ASP A 572 -1.26 24.35 14.06
CA ASP A 572 -2.19 23.27 14.43
C ASP A 572 -1.43 22.07 15.02
N GLY A 573 -0.09 22.15 15.07
CA GLY A 573 0.80 21.12 15.59
C GLY A 573 1.12 20.01 14.58
N ASN A 574 0.73 20.15 13.32
CA ASN A 574 1.08 19.20 12.26
C ASN A 574 2.57 19.37 11.90
N LEU A 575 3.21 18.26 11.50
CA LEU A 575 4.58 18.29 10.99
C LEU A 575 4.53 18.51 9.46
N VAL A 576 5.01 19.68 9.02
CA VAL A 576 5.15 20.05 7.61
C VAL A 576 6.61 19.84 7.20
N ILE A 577 6.84 18.91 6.30
CA ILE A 577 8.14 18.54 5.73
C ILE A 577 8.24 19.12 4.33
N ALA A 578 9.31 19.84 4.05
CA ALA A 578 9.69 20.27 2.72
C ALA A 578 10.98 19.54 2.33
N TYR A 579 10.91 18.74 1.27
CA TYR A 579 12.05 17.99 0.76
C TYR A 579 12.83 18.81 -0.27
N ALA A 580 14.11 18.48 -0.43
CA ALA A 580 14.99 19.21 -1.33
C ALA A 580 14.65 19.05 -2.83
N ASP A 581 13.95 17.98 -3.19
CA ASP A 581 13.49 17.70 -4.56
C ASP A 581 12.25 18.53 -4.96
N GLY A 582 11.72 19.34 -4.05
CA GLY A 582 10.53 20.16 -4.25
C GLY A 582 9.22 19.51 -3.81
N SER A 583 9.26 18.25 -3.37
CA SER A 583 8.11 17.60 -2.74
C SER A 583 7.89 18.10 -1.31
N SER A 584 6.71 17.83 -0.76
CA SER A 584 6.36 18.18 0.61
C SER A 584 5.45 17.13 1.24
N GLU A 585 5.44 17.06 2.56
CA GLU A 585 4.56 16.17 3.30
C GLU A 585 4.00 16.87 4.53
N VAL A 586 2.74 16.66 4.83
CA VAL A 586 2.09 17.16 6.05
C VAL A 586 1.59 15.98 6.84
N ILE A 587 2.08 15.81 8.07
CA ILE A 587 1.66 14.73 8.98
C ILE A 587 0.87 15.36 10.13
N THR A 588 -0.38 14.95 10.27
CA THR A 588 -1.26 15.45 11.34
C THR A 588 -0.91 14.85 12.69
N ARG A 589 -1.43 15.43 13.78
CA ARG A 589 -1.24 14.91 15.14
C ARG A 589 -1.79 13.47 15.32
N GLU A 590 -2.79 13.11 14.54
CA GLU A 590 -3.42 11.78 14.53
C GLU A 590 -2.60 10.74 13.73
N GLY A 591 -1.55 11.16 13.03
CA GLY A 591 -0.69 10.29 12.22
C GLY A 591 -1.11 10.15 10.75
N ASN A 592 -2.19 10.82 10.32
CA ASN A 592 -2.57 10.89 8.91
C ASN A 592 -1.56 11.75 8.15
N SER A 593 -1.20 11.38 6.93
CA SER A 593 -0.23 12.13 6.12
C SER A 593 -0.80 12.58 4.78
N THR A 594 -0.27 13.69 4.26
CA THR A 594 -0.54 14.19 2.93
C THR A 594 0.79 14.52 2.26
N PHE A 595 1.23 13.67 1.36
CA PHE A 595 2.41 13.86 0.53
C PHE A 595 2.03 14.59 -0.76
N THR A 596 2.86 15.51 -1.23
CA THR A 596 2.73 16.15 -2.54
C THR A 596 4.07 16.04 -3.24
N ASP A 597 4.08 15.36 -4.37
CA ASP A 597 5.29 15.11 -5.15
C ASP A 597 5.79 16.38 -5.89
N PRO A 598 6.98 16.36 -6.51
CA PRO A 598 7.50 17.53 -7.23
C PRO A 598 6.69 17.93 -8.47
N PHE A 599 5.80 17.05 -8.96
CA PHE A 599 4.92 17.29 -10.10
C PHE A 599 3.54 17.83 -9.68
N GLY A 600 3.27 17.92 -8.38
CA GLY A 600 2.03 18.43 -7.80
C GLY A 600 0.95 17.37 -7.57
N VAL A 601 1.27 16.08 -7.69
CA VAL A 601 0.35 14.99 -7.34
C VAL A 601 0.32 14.85 -5.82
N THR A 602 -0.87 14.93 -5.25
CA THR A 602 -1.08 14.83 -3.80
C THR A 602 -1.63 13.46 -3.41
N THR A 603 -0.91 12.77 -2.53
CA THR A 603 -1.29 11.48 -1.94
C THR A 603 -1.63 11.65 -0.47
N ARG A 604 -2.87 11.34 -0.09
CA ARG A 604 -3.35 11.38 1.28
C ARG A 604 -3.43 9.97 1.85
N SER A 605 -2.74 9.72 2.96
CA SER A 605 -2.76 8.46 3.72
C SER A 605 -3.55 8.64 5.01
N ILE A 606 -4.59 7.83 5.20
CA ILE A 606 -5.50 7.91 6.34
C ILE A 606 -5.62 6.53 6.98
N THR A 607 -5.55 6.47 8.30
CA THR A 607 -5.92 5.25 9.05
C THR A 607 -7.36 5.38 9.52
N ASP A 608 -8.22 4.42 9.14
CA ASP A 608 -9.62 4.41 9.56
C ASP A 608 -9.81 3.78 10.96
N GLU A 609 -11.05 3.82 11.47
CA GLU A 609 -11.40 3.29 12.80
C GLU A 609 -11.14 1.78 12.95
N THR A 610 -11.02 1.05 11.83
CA THR A 610 -10.73 -0.39 11.84
C THR A 610 -9.23 -0.68 11.84
N GLY A 611 -8.37 0.35 11.78
CA GLY A 611 -6.92 0.24 11.65
C GLY A 611 -6.45 -0.03 10.22
N ARG A 612 -7.33 0.04 9.23
CA ARG A 612 -6.99 -0.10 7.81
C ARG A 612 -6.42 1.23 7.31
N ILE A 613 -5.34 1.14 6.55
CA ILE A 613 -4.67 2.31 5.95
C ILE A 613 -5.16 2.46 4.52
N VAL A 614 -5.64 3.66 4.17
CA VAL A 614 -6.09 4.01 2.82
C VAL A 614 -5.26 5.18 2.33
N GLU A 615 -4.56 4.99 1.22
CA GLU A 615 -3.86 6.03 0.48
C GLU A 615 -4.66 6.38 -0.77
N SER A 616 -4.84 7.68 -1.03
CA SER A 616 -5.58 8.19 -2.17
C SER A 616 -4.79 9.31 -2.82
N SER A 617 -4.53 9.18 -4.11
CA SER A 617 -3.69 10.08 -4.88
C SER A 617 -4.54 10.88 -5.86
N SER A 618 -4.18 12.15 -6.09
CA SER A 618 -4.95 13.07 -6.93
C SER A 618 -4.94 12.70 -8.43
N ASP A 619 -4.05 11.81 -8.84
CA ASP A 619 -3.97 11.23 -10.18
C ASP A 619 -4.89 10.01 -10.38
N GLY A 620 -5.71 9.67 -9.38
CA GLY A 620 -6.72 8.62 -9.43
C GLY A 620 -6.27 7.27 -8.87
N TRP A 621 -5.00 7.12 -8.46
CA TRP A 621 -4.54 5.92 -7.79
C TRP A 621 -5.02 5.86 -6.34
N SER A 622 -5.35 4.66 -5.86
CA SER A 622 -5.55 4.40 -4.43
C SER A 622 -4.96 3.08 -3.98
N LEU A 623 -4.53 3.03 -2.73
CA LEU A 623 -4.03 1.86 -2.03
C LEU A 623 -4.84 1.65 -0.76
N SER A 624 -5.25 0.42 -0.47
CA SER A 624 -5.89 0.08 0.80
C SER A 624 -5.20 -1.13 1.40
N THR A 625 -4.64 -0.98 2.59
CA THR A 625 -3.97 -2.04 3.35
C THR A 625 -4.77 -2.37 4.60
N SER A 626 -5.17 -3.64 4.76
CA SER A 626 -5.92 -4.11 5.92
C SER A 626 -5.15 -3.91 7.23
N ALA A 627 -5.86 -3.84 8.35
CA ALA A 627 -5.27 -3.61 9.68
C ALA A 627 -4.26 -4.68 10.12
N ASP A 628 -4.38 -5.91 9.60
CA ASP A 628 -3.42 -7.00 9.83
C ASP A 628 -2.26 -7.01 8.83
N GLY A 629 -2.23 -6.08 7.88
CA GLY A 629 -1.25 -5.98 6.80
C GLY A 629 -1.32 -7.11 5.77
N LYS A 630 -2.30 -8.02 5.85
CA LYS A 630 -2.34 -9.23 5.01
C LYS A 630 -3.04 -9.03 3.67
N SER A 631 -3.87 -8.01 3.54
CA SER A 631 -4.60 -7.72 2.31
C SER A 631 -4.27 -6.32 1.84
N VAL A 632 -3.85 -6.21 0.59
CA VAL A 632 -3.54 -4.94 -0.06
C VAL A 632 -4.37 -4.86 -1.34
N VAL A 633 -5.12 -3.78 -1.52
CA VAL A 633 -5.88 -3.50 -2.74
C VAL A 633 -5.28 -2.25 -3.37
N ILE A 634 -4.88 -2.35 -4.63
CA ILE A 634 -4.43 -1.22 -5.44
C ILE A 634 -5.52 -0.97 -6.48
N THR A 635 -6.03 0.25 -6.56
CA THR A 635 -6.98 0.65 -7.59
C THR A 635 -6.36 1.72 -8.46
N GLY A 636 -6.30 1.48 -9.76
CA GLY A 636 -5.80 2.42 -10.75
C GLY A 636 -6.82 3.52 -11.09
N PRO A 637 -6.40 4.52 -11.89
CA PRO A 637 -7.23 5.67 -12.24
C PRO A 637 -8.49 5.33 -13.04
N ASN A 638 -8.52 4.18 -13.71
CA ASN A 638 -9.68 3.70 -14.48
C ASN A 638 -10.58 2.75 -13.67
N GLY A 639 -10.32 2.58 -12.37
CA GLY A 639 -11.06 1.69 -11.48
C GLY A 639 -10.57 0.24 -11.49
N GLU A 640 -9.53 -0.07 -12.27
CA GLU A 640 -8.89 -1.38 -12.30
C GLU A 640 -8.33 -1.72 -10.93
N ALA A 641 -8.76 -2.84 -10.35
CA ALA A 641 -8.36 -3.23 -9.01
C ALA A 641 -7.51 -4.50 -9.01
N GLU A 642 -6.34 -4.41 -8.38
CA GLU A 642 -5.49 -5.54 -8.06
C GLU A 642 -5.56 -5.83 -6.56
N THR A 643 -5.79 -7.08 -6.18
CA THR A 643 -5.80 -7.50 -4.77
C THR A 643 -4.65 -8.45 -4.48
N ALA A 644 -3.78 -8.10 -3.53
CA ALA A 644 -2.72 -8.94 -3.01
C ALA A 644 -3.07 -9.46 -1.61
N ILE A 645 -2.92 -10.77 -1.40
CA ILE A 645 -3.11 -11.44 -0.12
C ILE A 645 -1.78 -12.09 0.30
N ILE A 646 -1.32 -11.78 1.51
CA ILE A 646 -0.10 -12.31 2.11
C ILE A 646 -0.48 -13.49 3.02
N GLY A 647 0.07 -14.66 2.71
CA GLY A 647 -0.11 -15.88 3.50
C GLY A 647 0.78 -15.92 4.74
N GLU A 648 0.45 -16.79 5.69
CA GLU A 648 1.25 -17.07 6.90
C GLU A 648 2.68 -17.54 6.59
N ASP A 649 2.88 -18.13 5.40
CA ASP A 649 4.18 -18.58 4.88
C ASP A 649 4.96 -17.47 4.15
N GLY A 650 4.48 -16.22 4.20
CA GLY A 650 5.05 -15.08 3.47
C GLY A 650 4.80 -15.11 1.97
N SER A 651 4.04 -16.08 1.44
CA SER A 651 3.66 -16.10 0.04
C SER A 651 2.71 -14.94 -0.28
N VAL A 652 2.78 -14.42 -1.51
CA VAL A 652 1.93 -13.30 -1.95
C VAL A 652 1.08 -13.77 -3.11
N LEU A 653 -0.23 -13.80 -2.94
CA LEU A 653 -1.21 -14.08 -3.99
C LEU A 653 -1.80 -12.77 -4.51
N LYS A 654 -1.49 -12.40 -5.75
CA LYS A 654 -2.12 -11.31 -6.48
C LYS A 654 -3.26 -11.83 -7.34
N THR A 655 -4.40 -11.14 -7.29
CA THR A 655 -5.55 -11.31 -8.18
C THR A 655 -5.68 -10.05 -9.00
N PHE A 656 -5.68 -10.20 -10.33
CA PHE A 656 -5.86 -9.10 -11.28
C PHE A 656 -7.34 -8.95 -11.64
N GLU A 657 -7.71 -7.80 -12.18
CA GLU A 657 -9.10 -7.50 -12.56
C GLU A 657 -9.67 -8.48 -13.59
N ASP A 658 -8.85 -8.96 -14.52
CA ASP A 658 -9.24 -9.95 -15.53
C ASP A 658 -9.59 -11.33 -14.93
N GLY A 659 -9.32 -11.54 -13.63
CA GLY A 659 -9.51 -12.78 -12.90
C GLY A 659 -8.31 -13.72 -12.95
N SER A 660 -7.22 -13.33 -13.62
CA SER A 660 -5.95 -14.04 -13.54
C SER A 660 -5.33 -13.87 -12.15
N THR A 661 -4.47 -14.81 -11.77
CA THR A 661 -3.82 -14.80 -10.46
C THR A 661 -2.33 -15.05 -10.58
N GLY A 662 -1.53 -14.37 -9.76
CA GLY A 662 -0.09 -14.59 -9.63
C GLY A 662 0.26 -14.90 -8.19
N ARG A 663 0.97 -15.99 -7.91
CA ARG A 663 1.43 -16.33 -6.57
C ARG A 663 2.94 -16.40 -6.49
N TYR A 664 3.54 -15.60 -5.62
CA TYR A 664 4.96 -15.62 -5.31
C TYR A 664 5.25 -16.43 -4.05
N PHE A 665 6.30 -17.24 -4.11
CA PHE A 665 6.80 -18.06 -3.00
C PHE A 665 8.19 -17.59 -2.58
N PRO A 666 8.36 -16.94 -1.43
CA PRO A 666 9.65 -16.37 -1.03
C PRO A 666 10.73 -17.43 -0.78
N GLU A 667 10.37 -18.60 -0.24
CA GLU A 667 11.33 -19.67 0.04
C GLU A 667 12.03 -20.21 -1.22
N THR A 668 11.30 -20.25 -2.34
CA THR A 668 11.78 -20.86 -3.59
C THR A 668 12.10 -19.83 -4.68
N GLY A 669 11.70 -18.56 -4.49
CA GLY A 669 11.74 -17.53 -5.53
C GLY A 669 10.87 -17.88 -6.76
N GLN A 670 9.90 -18.78 -6.59
CA GLN A 670 9.01 -19.23 -7.66
C GLN A 670 7.79 -18.32 -7.74
N VAL A 671 7.34 -18.04 -8.96
CA VAL A 671 6.09 -17.35 -9.26
C VAL A 671 5.20 -18.31 -10.07
N SER A 672 3.99 -18.60 -9.59
CA SER A 672 2.98 -19.27 -10.42
C SER A 672 1.99 -18.23 -10.94
N TYR A 673 1.78 -18.16 -12.25
CA TYR A 673 0.74 -17.35 -12.86
C TYR A 673 -0.35 -18.27 -13.41
N THR A 674 -1.61 -18.02 -13.09
CA THR A 674 -2.77 -18.72 -13.63
C THR A 674 -3.59 -17.72 -14.44
N SER A 675 -3.71 -17.95 -15.74
CA SER A 675 -4.50 -17.10 -16.63
C SER A 675 -6.00 -17.26 -16.39
N VAL A 676 -6.80 -16.37 -16.99
CA VAL A 676 -8.27 -16.41 -16.94
C VAL A 676 -8.88 -17.70 -17.49
N SER A 677 -8.17 -18.38 -18.41
CA SER A 677 -8.56 -19.68 -18.97
C SER A 677 -8.21 -20.87 -18.08
N GLY A 678 -7.47 -20.63 -16.99
CA GLY A 678 -7.00 -21.65 -16.05
C GLY A 678 -5.61 -22.22 -16.35
N GLU A 679 -4.96 -21.77 -17.42
CA GLU A 679 -3.60 -22.21 -17.77
C GLU A 679 -2.61 -21.70 -16.73
N THR A 680 -1.80 -22.60 -16.18
CA THR A 680 -0.85 -22.24 -15.13
C THR A 680 0.60 -22.31 -15.63
N PHE A 681 1.34 -21.21 -15.43
CA PHE A 681 2.75 -21.06 -15.74
C PHE A 681 3.55 -20.92 -14.46
N ASN A 682 4.52 -21.79 -14.25
CA ASN A 682 5.45 -21.73 -13.14
C ASN A 682 6.78 -21.13 -13.59
N MET A 683 7.09 -19.94 -13.09
CA MET A 683 8.29 -19.18 -13.40
C MET A 683 9.25 -19.21 -12.20
N ARG A 684 10.55 -19.29 -12.46
CA ARG A 684 11.60 -19.17 -11.43
C ARG A 684 12.90 -18.68 -12.04
N VAL A 685 13.75 -18.09 -11.21
CA VAL A 685 15.15 -17.82 -11.57
C VAL A 685 15.99 -19.02 -11.14
N ASP A 686 16.80 -19.57 -12.03
CA ASP A 686 17.74 -20.63 -11.67
C ASP A 686 19.03 -20.08 -11.04
N LYS A 687 19.86 -20.97 -10.51
CA LYS A 687 21.16 -20.61 -9.89
C LYS A 687 22.15 -19.91 -10.83
N ASN A 688 21.92 -19.97 -12.15
CA ASN A 688 22.77 -19.35 -13.16
C ASN A 688 22.24 -17.96 -13.57
N GLY A 689 21.06 -17.57 -13.08
CA GLY A 689 20.37 -16.34 -13.45
C GLY A 689 19.49 -16.47 -14.69
N ASN A 690 19.18 -17.70 -15.11
CA ASN A 690 18.25 -17.95 -16.22
C ASN A 690 16.81 -17.84 -15.71
N LEU A 691 15.93 -17.25 -16.53
CA LEU A 691 14.49 -17.24 -16.30
C LEU A 691 13.91 -18.55 -16.85
N VAL A 692 13.33 -19.38 -15.99
CA VAL A 692 12.74 -20.67 -16.39
C VAL A 692 11.25 -20.61 -16.14
N ALA A 693 10.45 -20.75 -17.20
CA ALA A 693 9.01 -20.94 -17.13
C ALA A 693 8.65 -22.40 -17.48
N THR A 694 7.59 -22.93 -16.88
CA THR A 694 7.05 -24.25 -17.16
C THR A 694 5.54 -24.16 -17.24
N ASP A 695 4.96 -24.59 -18.37
CA ASP A 695 3.51 -24.61 -18.55
C ASP A 695 2.86 -25.85 -17.89
N GLU A 696 1.53 -25.91 -17.90
CA GLU A 696 0.78 -27.02 -17.31
C GLU A 696 0.97 -28.36 -18.03
N PHE A 697 1.42 -28.33 -19.29
CA PHE A 697 1.69 -29.52 -20.10
C PHE A 697 3.11 -30.05 -19.89
N GLY A 698 3.96 -29.32 -19.16
CA GLY A 698 5.33 -29.68 -18.83
C GLY A 698 6.37 -29.19 -19.83
N SER A 699 6.01 -28.30 -20.76
CA SER A 699 6.98 -27.63 -21.63
C SER A 699 7.78 -26.63 -20.80
N ILE A 700 9.09 -26.57 -21.06
CA ILE A 700 10.04 -25.71 -20.34
C ILE A 700 10.54 -24.63 -21.29
N TYR A 701 10.42 -23.38 -20.86
CA TYR A 701 10.95 -22.20 -21.54
C TYR A 701 12.06 -21.63 -20.66
N GLU A 702 13.30 -21.60 -21.15
CA GLU A 702 14.45 -21.08 -20.42
C GLU A 702 15.07 -19.93 -21.21
N TYR A 703 15.11 -18.73 -20.61
CA TYR A 703 15.79 -17.58 -21.19
C TYR A 703 17.03 -17.23 -20.38
N ASN A 704 18.16 -17.05 -21.06
CA ASN A 704 19.40 -16.58 -20.46
C ASN A 704 19.67 -15.13 -20.89
N PRO A 705 19.54 -14.15 -19.99
CA PRO A 705 19.73 -12.73 -20.32
C PRO A 705 21.18 -12.38 -20.65
N LYS A 706 22.17 -13.18 -20.22
CA LYS A 706 23.60 -12.92 -20.50
C LYS A 706 24.00 -13.33 -21.92
N THR A 707 23.40 -14.39 -22.42
CA THR A 707 23.68 -14.92 -23.78
C THR A 707 22.61 -14.52 -24.79
N ASN A 708 21.50 -13.95 -24.34
CA ASN A 708 20.33 -13.60 -25.16
C ASN A 708 19.79 -14.81 -25.93
N THR A 709 19.78 -15.96 -25.26
CA THR A 709 19.34 -17.25 -25.82
C THR A 709 18.10 -17.74 -25.11
N THR A 710 17.13 -18.26 -25.88
CA THR A 710 15.94 -18.92 -25.36
C THR A 710 15.95 -20.39 -25.75
N ASN A 711 15.93 -21.29 -24.77
CA ASN A 711 15.70 -22.71 -24.98
C ASN A 711 14.23 -23.02 -24.72
N ILE A 712 13.60 -23.77 -25.62
CA ILE A 712 12.24 -24.26 -25.44
C ILE A 712 12.31 -25.78 -25.60
N LEU A 713 11.80 -26.48 -24.59
CA LEU A 713 11.65 -27.93 -24.58
C LEU A 713 10.17 -28.23 -24.47
N ASP A 714 9.58 -28.87 -25.48
CA ASP A 714 8.18 -29.28 -25.40
C ASP A 714 8.00 -30.49 -24.46
N ALA A 715 6.74 -30.83 -24.17
CA ALA A 715 6.39 -31.95 -23.30
C ALA A 715 6.85 -33.33 -23.82
N ASP A 716 7.09 -33.46 -25.13
CA ASP A 716 7.59 -34.68 -25.79
C ASP A 716 9.12 -34.76 -25.77
N GLY A 717 9.79 -33.70 -25.31
CA GLY A 717 11.25 -33.59 -25.19
C GLY A 717 11.95 -33.05 -26.45
N ASN A 718 11.22 -32.54 -27.44
CA ASN A 718 11.82 -31.90 -28.60
C ASN A 718 12.28 -30.49 -28.21
N GLY A 719 13.52 -30.16 -28.60
CA GLY A 719 14.18 -28.91 -28.22
C GLY A 719 14.31 -27.94 -29.39
N GLN A 720 14.13 -26.66 -29.10
CA GLN A 720 14.57 -25.57 -29.96
C GLN A 720 15.37 -24.56 -29.14
N THR A 721 16.44 -24.03 -29.72
CA THR A 721 17.25 -22.97 -29.12
C THR A 721 17.24 -21.78 -30.07
N SER A 722 16.78 -20.63 -29.60
CA SER A 722 16.92 -19.38 -30.33
C SER A 722 18.00 -18.49 -29.73
N GLN A 723 18.64 -17.70 -30.58
CA GLN A 723 19.63 -16.69 -30.18
C GLN A 723 19.33 -15.40 -30.93
N ARG A 724 19.18 -14.29 -30.20
CA ARG A 724 19.00 -12.96 -30.80
C ARG A 724 20.32 -12.21 -30.88
N ASN A 725 20.67 -11.75 -32.07
CA ASN A 725 21.88 -11.01 -32.36
C ASN A 725 21.74 -9.51 -32.05
N SER A 726 22.86 -8.79 -31.95
CA SER A 726 22.87 -7.35 -31.65
C SER A 726 22.26 -6.46 -32.74
N ASP A 727 22.12 -6.97 -33.95
CA ASP A 727 21.56 -6.28 -35.12
C ASP A 727 20.04 -6.48 -35.28
N GLY A 728 19.40 -7.12 -34.30
CA GLY A 728 17.96 -7.40 -34.30
C GLY A 728 17.58 -8.70 -35.01
N THR A 729 18.48 -9.32 -35.77
CA THR A 729 18.26 -10.65 -36.36
C THR A 729 18.19 -11.73 -35.27
N TYR A 730 17.54 -12.85 -35.56
CA TYR A 730 17.55 -14.00 -34.63
C TYR A 730 17.68 -15.33 -35.37
N GLU A 731 18.40 -16.25 -34.76
CA GLU A 731 18.63 -17.60 -35.26
C GLU A 731 17.82 -18.58 -34.41
N VAL A 732 17.18 -19.56 -35.04
CA VAL A 732 16.51 -20.68 -34.37
C VAL A 732 17.16 -21.98 -34.80
N THR A 733 17.74 -22.71 -33.86
CA THR A 733 18.30 -24.04 -34.04
C THR A 733 17.30 -25.09 -33.53
N LEU A 734 16.84 -25.96 -34.42
CA LEU A 734 15.98 -27.10 -34.09
C LEU A 734 16.80 -28.31 -33.60
N GLU A 735 16.15 -29.30 -33.00
CA GLU A 735 16.80 -30.51 -32.46
C GLU A 735 17.65 -31.28 -33.49
N ASP A 736 17.27 -31.24 -34.77
CA ASP A 736 18.02 -31.87 -35.86
C ASP A 736 19.28 -31.08 -36.30
N ASN A 737 19.61 -29.99 -35.59
CA ASN A 737 20.60 -28.97 -35.93
C ASN A 737 20.29 -28.18 -37.21
N THR A 738 19.02 -28.14 -37.63
CA THR A 738 18.58 -27.19 -38.66
C THR A 738 18.56 -25.79 -38.05
N THR A 739 19.38 -24.90 -38.60
CA THR A 739 19.39 -23.47 -38.31
C THR A 739 18.45 -22.73 -39.27
N ILE A 740 17.58 -21.88 -38.72
CA ILE A 740 16.76 -20.92 -39.47
C ILE A 740 17.12 -19.52 -38.99
N GLU A 741 17.60 -18.68 -39.90
CA GLU A 741 17.90 -17.26 -39.61
C GLU A 741 16.71 -16.39 -40.00
N PHE A 742 16.35 -15.44 -39.16
CA PHE A 742 15.29 -14.46 -39.37
C PHE A 742 15.86 -13.04 -39.28
N ASP A 743 15.30 -12.14 -40.07
CA ASP A 743 15.53 -10.71 -39.90
C ASP A 743 14.82 -10.15 -38.65
N ALA A 744 15.02 -8.85 -38.38
CA ALA A 744 14.44 -8.20 -37.20
C ALA A 744 12.90 -8.17 -37.19
N SER A 745 12.26 -8.31 -38.36
CA SER A 745 10.80 -8.41 -38.52
C SER A 745 10.26 -9.84 -38.46
N GLY A 746 11.12 -10.84 -38.30
CA GLY A 746 10.72 -12.25 -38.24
C GLY A 746 10.55 -12.92 -39.61
N VAL A 747 11.14 -12.37 -40.66
CA VAL A 747 11.15 -12.99 -41.99
C VAL A 747 12.40 -13.88 -42.15
N PRO A 748 12.26 -15.15 -42.56
CA PRO A 748 13.40 -16.05 -42.70
C PRO A 748 14.32 -15.64 -43.85
N LEU A 749 15.61 -15.46 -43.56
CA LEU A 749 16.66 -15.05 -44.50
C LEU A 749 17.07 -16.16 -45.49
N ALA A 750 16.69 -17.42 -45.21
CA ALA A 750 17.17 -18.60 -45.93
C ALA A 750 16.31 -19.10 -47.10
N PHE A 751 15.26 -18.36 -47.51
CA PHE A 751 14.48 -18.68 -48.72
C PHE A 751 14.47 -17.49 -49.66
N GLY A 752 15.32 -17.50 -50.68
CA GLY A 752 15.48 -16.41 -51.66
C GLY A 752 14.29 -16.18 -52.60
N ASN A 753 13.06 -16.51 -52.20
CA ASN A 753 11.87 -16.18 -52.99
C ASN A 753 11.58 -14.68 -52.83
N GLU A 754 11.35 -14.00 -53.94
CA GLU A 754 11.02 -12.57 -53.94
C GLU A 754 9.49 -12.42 -53.93
N VAL A 755 8.95 -11.77 -52.89
CA VAL A 755 7.53 -11.44 -52.80
C VAL A 755 7.37 -9.95 -53.08
N VAL A 756 6.55 -9.61 -54.09
CA VAL A 756 6.23 -8.23 -54.47
C VAL A 756 4.72 -8.06 -54.33
N GLU A 757 4.29 -7.14 -53.49
CA GLU A 757 2.88 -6.82 -53.30
C GLU A 757 2.64 -5.33 -53.47
N ASP A 758 1.61 -4.98 -54.24
CA ASP A 758 1.07 -3.63 -54.30
C ASP A 758 -0.47 -3.63 -54.28
N GLY A 759 -1.09 -2.48 -54.57
CA GLY A 759 -2.54 -2.32 -54.56
C GLY A 759 -3.28 -3.12 -55.64
N GLU A 760 -2.59 -3.55 -56.70
CA GLU A 760 -3.19 -4.21 -57.86
C GLU A 760 -2.82 -5.71 -57.91
N PHE A 761 -1.60 -6.09 -57.53
CA PHE A 761 -1.14 -7.48 -57.60
C PHE A 761 -0.31 -7.95 -56.40
N LEU A 762 -0.25 -9.27 -56.23
CA LEU A 762 0.70 -9.99 -55.37
C LEU A 762 1.47 -10.99 -56.23
N ALA A 763 2.78 -10.85 -56.34
CA ALA A 763 3.65 -11.72 -57.11
C ALA A 763 4.67 -12.45 -56.21
N ILE A 764 4.84 -13.74 -56.42
CA ILE A 764 5.82 -14.60 -55.75
C ILE A 764 6.76 -15.18 -56.81
N ASN A 765 8.01 -14.73 -56.79
CA ASN A 765 9.08 -15.17 -57.66
C ASN A 765 9.94 -16.22 -56.97
N ILE A 766 10.02 -17.42 -57.53
CA ILE A 766 10.79 -18.53 -56.95
C ILE A 766 12.21 -18.48 -57.50
N ALA A 767 13.21 -18.27 -56.66
CA ALA A 767 14.59 -18.04 -57.14
C ALA A 767 15.31 -19.27 -57.73
N ASN A 768 14.85 -20.49 -57.40
CA ASN A 768 15.43 -21.74 -57.93
C ASN A 768 14.35 -22.76 -58.30
N PRO A 769 13.51 -22.50 -59.32
CA PRO A 769 12.46 -23.43 -59.71
C PRO A 769 13.06 -24.64 -60.42
N CYS A 770 12.51 -25.82 -60.18
CA CYS A 770 12.81 -26.99 -60.99
C CYS A 770 12.26 -26.79 -62.42
N ALA A 771 12.78 -27.51 -63.42
CA ALA A 771 12.43 -27.32 -64.84
C ALA A 771 10.93 -27.54 -65.19
N THR A 772 10.11 -28.02 -64.25
CA THR A 772 8.66 -28.23 -64.42
C THR A 772 7.86 -27.71 -63.22
N CYS A 773 8.49 -26.90 -62.36
CA CYS A 773 7.87 -26.31 -61.18
C CYS A 773 7.35 -24.91 -61.51
N VAL A 774 6.46 -24.39 -60.67
CA VAL A 774 6.10 -22.97 -60.70
C VAL A 774 7.38 -22.14 -60.53
N SER A 775 7.62 -21.21 -61.44
CA SER A 775 8.68 -20.21 -61.37
C SER A 775 8.19 -18.87 -60.86
N GLU A 776 6.93 -18.53 -61.17
CA GLU A 776 6.27 -17.30 -60.73
C GLU A 776 4.79 -17.56 -60.49
N ALA A 777 4.24 -16.98 -59.42
CA ALA A 777 2.81 -16.96 -59.14
C ALA A 777 2.34 -15.51 -58.95
N VAL A 778 1.34 -15.08 -59.70
CA VAL A 778 0.81 -13.71 -59.66
C VAL A 778 -0.69 -13.74 -59.37
N TRP A 779 -1.12 -13.07 -58.32
CA TRP A 779 -2.51 -12.83 -58.00
C TRP A 779 -2.89 -11.39 -58.38
N ASP A 780 -3.75 -11.25 -59.38
CA ASP A 780 -4.40 -10.00 -59.76
C ASP A 780 -5.65 -9.81 -58.88
N LYS A 781 -5.57 -8.82 -57.99
CA LYS A 781 -6.60 -8.53 -56.99
C LYS A 781 -7.85 -7.92 -57.63
N GLU A 782 -7.69 -7.13 -58.70
CA GLU A 782 -8.80 -6.47 -59.39
C GLU A 782 -9.65 -7.47 -60.18
N ASN A 783 -8.98 -8.41 -60.86
CA ASN A 783 -9.64 -9.36 -61.76
C ASN A 783 -9.91 -10.73 -61.10
N ALA A 784 -9.56 -10.89 -59.81
CA ALA A 784 -9.64 -12.14 -59.05
C ALA A 784 -9.04 -13.31 -59.83
N MET A 785 -7.82 -13.10 -60.33
CA MET A 785 -7.14 -14.00 -61.26
C MET A 785 -5.77 -14.43 -60.72
N LEU A 786 -5.55 -15.73 -60.65
CA LEU A 786 -4.26 -16.33 -60.32
C LEU A 786 -3.57 -16.81 -61.59
N GLU A 787 -2.38 -16.31 -61.87
CA GLU A 787 -1.50 -16.77 -62.93
C GLU A 787 -0.31 -17.54 -62.35
N LEU A 788 -0.02 -18.72 -62.88
CA LEU A 788 1.13 -19.54 -62.50
C LEU A 788 1.99 -19.81 -63.75
N ASP A 789 3.22 -19.31 -63.76
CA ASP A 789 4.24 -19.67 -64.76
C ASP A 789 4.97 -20.93 -64.31
N LEU A 790 5.03 -21.95 -65.17
CA LEU A 790 5.71 -23.23 -64.91
C LEU A 790 7.14 -23.29 -65.49
N GLY A 791 7.78 -22.15 -65.73
CA GLY A 791 9.21 -22.05 -66.04
C GLY A 791 9.61 -22.78 -67.32
N GLY A 792 8.70 -22.86 -68.31
CA GLY A 792 8.93 -23.48 -69.62
C GLY A 792 7.84 -24.45 -70.11
N ASN A 793 6.86 -24.79 -69.27
CA ASN A 793 5.71 -25.65 -69.61
C ASN A 793 4.40 -24.88 -69.80
N GLY A 794 4.50 -23.58 -70.06
CA GLY A 794 3.36 -22.70 -70.25
C GLY A 794 2.81 -22.13 -68.94
N THR A 795 1.74 -21.35 -69.08
CA THR A 795 1.08 -20.62 -68.00
C THR A 795 -0.25 -21.29 -67.67
N ILE A 796 -0.59 -21.37 -66.37
CA ILE A 796 -1.92 -21.74 -65.90
C ILE A 796 -2.58 -20.49 -65.35
N THR A 797 -3.74 -20.13 -65.90
CA THR A 797 -4.52 -18.98 -65.43
C THR A 797 -5.81 -19.48 -64.80
N THR A 798 -6.09 -19.08 -63.56
CA THR A 798 -7.31 -19.41 -62.83
C THR A 798 -8.05 -18.14 -62.50
N GLN A 799 -9.27 -17.99 -63.00
CA GLN A 799 -10.13 -16.85 -62.72
C GLN A 799 -11.32 -17.27 -61.85
N LEU A 800 -11.60 -16.48 -60.82
CA LEU A 800 -12.78 -16.62 -59.97
C LEU A 800 -13.75 -15.47 -60.27
N SER A 801 -14.95 -15.78 -60.75
CA SER A 801 -16.00 -14.77 -60.90
C SER A 801 -16.83 -14.60 -59.62
N SER A 802 -17.52 -13.46 -59.51
CA SER A 802 -18.33 -13.08 -58.35
C SER A 802 -19.49 -14.03 -58.02
N ASP A 803 -19.90 -14.87 -58.97
CA ASP A 803 -20.93 -15.90 -58.81
C ASP A 803 -20.36 -17.29 -58.42
N GLY A 804 -19.05 -17.36 -58.13
CA GLY A 804 -18.38 -18.57 -57.67
C GLY A 804 -17.96 -19.53 -58.78
N VAL A 805 -18.11 -19.14 -60.05
CA VAL A 805 -17.61 -19.91 -61.19
C VAL A 805 -16.08 -19.77 -61.27
N VAL A 806 -15.38 -20.89 -61.38
CA VAL A 806 -13.92 -20.94 -61.49
C VAL A 806 -13.54 -21.39 -62.89
N THR A 807 -12.80 -20.57 -63.64
CA THR A 807 -12.27 -20.97 -64.95
C THR A 807 -10.76 -21.13 -64.86
N VAL A 808 -10.29 -22.33 -65.17
CA VAL A 808 -8.86 -22.68 -65.27
C VAL A 808 -8.52 -22.84 -66.75
N GLU A 809 -7.65 -21.97 -67.25
CA GLU A 809 -7.08 -22.03 -68.59
C GLU A 809 -5.67 -22.63 -68.51
N THR A 810 -5.42 -23.65 -69.34
CA THR A 810 -4.10 -24.23 -69.55
C THR A 810 -3.82 -24.33 -71.05
N GLU A 811 -2.57 -24.60 -71.45
CA GLU A 811 -2.25 -24.83 -72.87
C GLU A 811 -3.03 -26.00 -73.50
N GLU A 812 -3.53 -26.94 -72.68
CA GLU A 812 -4.32 -28.09 -73.14
C GLU A 812 -5.82 -27.77 -73.30
N GLY A 813 -6.26 -26.57 -72.89
CA GLY A 813 -7.62 -26.06 -73.02
C GLY A 813 -8.26 -25.65 -71.70
N ASN A 814 -9.45 -25.06 -71.80
CA ASN A 814 -10.14 -24.46 -70.65
C ASN A 814 -10.98 -25.49 -69.89
N ARG A 815 -10.99 -25.38 -68.56
CA ARG A 815 -11.90 -26.08 -67.65
C ARG A 815 -12.64 -25.04 -66.82
N THR A 816 -13.96 -25.07 -66.86
CA THR A 816 -14.81 -24.18 -66.07
C THR A 816 -15.60 -24.99 -65.07
N TYR A 817 -15.44 -24.71 -63.78
CA TYR A 817 -16.30 -25.21 -62.72
C TYR A 817 -17.36 -24.16 -62.43
N ASP A 818 -18.62 -24.54 -62.56
CA ASP A 818 -19.77 -23.78 -62.10
C ASP A 818 -20.44 -24.56 -60.95
N PRO A 819 -20.59 -23.96 -59.75
CA PRO A 819 -21.17 -24.65 -58.60
C PRO A 819 -22.62 -25.09 -58.82
N SER A 820 -23.34 -24.50 -59.79
CA SER A 820 -24.72 -24.84 -60.12
C SER A 820 -24.87 -25.87 -61.25
N THR A 821 -23.91 -25.95 -62.17
CA THR A 821 -24.01 -26.80 -63.38
C THR A 821 -22.91 -27.86 -63.51
N GLY A 822 -21.84 -27.77 -62.73
CA GLY A 822 -20.73 -28.72 -62.67
C GLY A 822 -19.49 -28.27 -63.44
N VAL A 823 -18.62 -29.21 -63.82
CA VAL A 823 -17.34 -28.91 -64.51
C VAL A 823 -17.55 -29.06 -66.02
N THR A 824 -17.13 -28.10 -66.83
CA THR A 824 -17.14 -28.18 -68.30
C THR A 824 -15.72 -28.09 -68.83
N GLY A 825 -15.33 -28.97 -69.76
CA GLY A 825 -13.98 -29.00 -70.34
C GLY A 825 -13.57 -30.40 -70.82
N SER A 826 -12.28 -30.76 -70.65
CA SER A 826 -11.75 -32.08 -71.05
C SER A 826 -12.49 -33.27 -70.40
N THR A 827 -13.03 -33.09 -69.20
CA THR A 827 -14.02 -33.97 -68.58
C THR A 827 -15.20 -33.08 -68.24
N THR A 828 -16.40 -33.45 -68.69
CA THR A 828 -17.60 -32.64 -68.45
C THR A 828 -18.48 -33.34 -67.41
N ILE A 829 -18.75 -32.69 -66.29
CA ILE A 829 -19.70 -33.12 -65.27
C ILE A 829 -20.92 -32.22 -65.36
N THR A 830 -22.08 -32.78 -65.68
CA THR A 830 -23.36 -32.07 -65.70
C THR A 830 -24.27 -32.59 -64.61
N PHE A 831 -24.93 -31.68 -63.90
CA PHE A 831 -26.01 -32.00 -62.97
C PHE A 831 -27.36 -31.66 -63.61
N ASP A 832 -28.22 -32.66 -63.83
CA ASP A 832 -29.57 -32.44 -64.34
C ASP A 832 -30.57 -33.27 -63.53
N ALA A 833 -31.63 -32.61 -63.04
CA ALA A 833 -32.69 -33.21 -62.24
C ALA A 833 -32.22 -34.17 -61.12
N GLY A 834 -31.13 -33.81 -60.41
CA GLY A 834 -30.56 -34.59 -59.31
C GLY A 834 -29.53 -35.65 -59.73
N VAL A 835 -29.37 -35.95 -61.02
CA VAL A 835 -28.41 -36.95 -61.52
C VAL A 835 -27.09 -36.27 -61.92
N ALA A 836 -25.97 -36.79 -61.43
CA ALA A 836 -24.64 -36.33 -61.83
C ALA A 836 -24.13 -37.17 -63.01
N THR A 837 -23.83 -36.55 -64.15
CA THR A 837 -23.29 -37.24 -65.34
C THR A 837 -21.89 -36.73 -65.67
N ILE A 838 -20.91 -37.63 -65.70
CA ILE A 838 -19.51 -37.39 -66.00
C ILE A 838 -19.22 -37.95 -67.41
N LEU A 839 -18.94 -37.08 -68.37
CA LEU A 839 -18.41 -37.42 -69.68
C LEU A 839 -16.88 -37.32 -69.64
N GLY A 840 -16.21 -38.47 -69.74
CA GLY A 840 -14.76 -38.54 -69.82
C GLY A 840 -14.23 -38.12 -71.19
N SER A 841 -12.99 -37.63 -71.23
CA SER A 841 -12.28 -37.19 -72.44
C SER A 841 -12.22 -38.23 -73.57
N ASN A 842 -12.32 -39.52 -73.23
CA ASN A 842 -12.31 -40.63 -74.17
C ASN A 842 -13.69 -40.94 -74.79
N GLY A 843 -14.76 -40.23 -74.39
CA GLY A 843 -16.13 -40.42 -74.88
C GLY A 843 -16.98 -41.41 -74.08
N GLY A 844 -16.47 -41.94 -72.97
CA GLY A 844 -17.28 -42.73 -72.01
C GLY A 844 -18.06 -41.84 -71.05
N THR A 845 -19.20 -42.32 -70.56
CA THR A 845 -20.08 -41.59 -69.64
C THR A 845 -20.25 -42.35 -68.33
N THR A 846 -20.20 -41.67 -67.19
CA THR A 846 -20.59 -42.20 -65.89
C THR A 846 -21.75 -41.39 -65.35
N SER A 847 -22.88 -41.99 -65.00
CA SER A 847 -24.03 -41.32 -64.38
C SER A 847 -24.28 -41.86 -62.99
N ILE A 848 -24.50 -40.98 -62.02
CA ILE A 848 -24.77 -41.29 -60.61
C ILE A 848 -26.18 -40.80 -60.27
N SER A 849 -26.99 -41.66 -59.67
CA SER A 849 -28.37 -41.34 -59.28
C SER A 849 -28.43 -40.26 -58.19
N GLU A 850 -29.58 -39.60 -58.08
CA GLU A 850 -29.84 -38.51 -57.11
C GLU A 850 -29.65 -38.93 -55.64
N ASP A 851 -29.95 -40.18 -55.32
CA ASP A 851 -29.78 -40.75 -53.99
C ASP A 851 -28.38 -41.35 -53.74
N GLY A 852 -27.48 -41.29 -54.74
CA GLY A 852 -26.14 -41.85 -54.69
C GLY A 852 -26.07 -43.39 -54.69
N THR A 853 -27.21 -44.08 -54.74
CA THR A 853 -27.27 -45.55 -54.59
C THR A 853 -27.01 -46.29 -55.89
N SER A 854 -27.00 -45.61 -57.04
CA SER A 854 -26.81 -46.22 -58.37
C SER A 854 -25.75 -45.46 -59.16
N ILE A 855 -24.77 -46.21 -59.72
CA ILE A 855 -23.76 -45.69 -60.64
C ILE A 855 -23.83 -46.50 -61.93
N GLU A 856 -23.99 -45.82 -63.06
CA GLU A 856 -23.91 -46.40 -64.39
C GLU A 856 -22.68 -45.86 -65.11
N ILE A 857 -21.93 -46.74 -65.76
CA ILE A 857 -20.74 -46.42 -66.54
C ILE A 857 -20.92 -47.02 -67.93
N VAL A 858 -20.78 -46.19 -68.96
CA VAL A 858 -20.72 -46.61 -70.36
C VAL A 858 -19.34 -46.23 -70.88
N ASP A 859 -18.57 -47.22 -71.33
CA ASP A 859 -17.26 -46.95 -71.93
C ASP A 859 -17.39 -46.34 -73.34
N ALA A 860 -16.28 -45.89 -73.91
CA ALA A 860 -16.26 -45.28 -75.24
C ALA A 860 -16.68 -46.25 -76.39
N ASN A 861 -16.75 -47.55 -76.12
CA ASN A 861 -17.16 -48.59 -77.07
C ASN A 861 -18.63 -49.01 -76.89
N GLY A 862 -19.34 -48.47 -75.90
CA GLY A 862 -20.73 -48.74 -75.61
C GLY A 862 -20.99 -49.91 -74.65
N THR A 863 -19.97 -50.44 -73.98
CA THR A 863 -20.12 -51.44 -72.90
C THR A 863 -20.64 -50.74 -71.65
N GLN A 864 -21.71 -51.29 -71.07
CA GLN A 864 -22.44 -50.69 -69.95
C GLN A 864 -22.23 -51.51 -68.67
N ALA A 865 -21.89 -50.83 -67.58
CA ALA A 865 -21.81 -51.38 -66.24
C ALA A 865 -22.68 -50.55 -65.29
N THR A 866 -23.60 -51.17 -64.56
CA THR A 866 -24.45 -50.50 -63.57
C THR A 866 -24.24 -51.13 -62.21
N ALA A 867 -23.80 -50.35 -61.24
CA ALA A 867 -23.73 -50.73 -59.83
C ALA A 867 -24.92 -50.14 -59.08
N THR A 868 -25.56 -50.91 -58.20
CA THR A 868 -26.65 -50.44 -57.34
C THR A 868 -26.46 -50.98 -55.93
N GLU A 869 -26.51 -50.08 -54.96
CA GLU A 869 -26.44 -50.38 -53.54
C GLU A 869 -27.78 -50.90 -53.02
N SER A 870 -27.72 -51.85 -52.10
CA SER A 870 -28.84 -52.41 -51.38
C SER A 870 -28.48 -52.54 -49.89
N ASP A 871 -29.48 -52.80 -49.04
CA ASP A 871 -29.30 -52.95 -47.59
C ASP A 871 -28.30 -54.05 -47.16
N ILE A 872 -27.86 -54.91 -48.09
CA ILE A 872 -26.99 -56.07 -47.82
C ILE A 872 -25.68 -56.06 -48.62
N GLY A 873 -25.47 -55.10 -49.53
CA GLY A 873 -24.29 -55.01 -50.39
C GLY A 873 -24.55 -54.32 -51.73
N TYR A 874 -23.58 -54.42 -52.65
CA TYR A 874 -23.66 -53.87 -54.00
C TYR A 874 -23.98 -54.95 -55.03
N THR A 875 -24.91 -54.66 -55.94
CA THR A 875 -25.14 -55.46 -57.15
C THR A 875 -24.54 -54.72 -58.34
N VAL A 876 -23.57 -55.33 -59.01
CA VAL A 876 -22.91 -54.77 -60.20
C VAL A 876 -23.30 -55.60 -61.42
N VAL A 877 -23.94 -54.98 -62.40
CA VAL A 877 -24.31 -55.57 -63.68
C VAL A 877 -23.36 -55.08 -64.74
N VAL A 878 -22.55 -55.94 -65.35
CA VAL A 878 -21.65 -55.59 -66.46
C VAL A 878 -22.12 -56.31 -67.72
N ASP A 879 -22.54 -55.56 -68.75
CA ASP A 879 -23.08 -56.08 -70.02
C ASP A 879 -24.17 -57.16 -69.81
N GLY A 880 -25.06 -56.93 -68.84
CA GLY A 880 -26.16 -57.84 -68.49
C GLY A 880 -25.79 -59.04 -67.63
N VAL A 881 -24.55 -59.14 -67.14
CA VAL A 881 -24.09 -60.15 -66.18
C VAL A 881 -24.05 -59.55 -64.78
N GLU A 882 -24.79 -60.16 -63.85
CA GLU A 882 -24.96 -59.68 -62.47
C GLU A 882 -23.89 -60.29 -61.53
N TYR A 883 -23.31 -59.43 -60.69
CA TYR A 883 -22.33 -59.76 -59.66
C TYR A 883 -22.78 -59.14 -58.33
N GLU A 884 -22.96 -59.96 -57.30
CA GLU A 884 -23.35 -59.49 -55.95
C GLU A 884 -22.14 -59.43 -55.02
N PHE A 885 -21.99 -58.31 -54.30
CA PHE A 885 -20.94 -58.04 -53.33
C PHE A 885 -21.57 -57.66 -51.98
N PHE A 886 -21.63 -58.60 -51.04
CA PHE A 886 -22.21 -58.34 -49.73
C PHE A 886 -21.30 -57.45 -48.86
N PHE A 887 -21.90 -56.57 -48.05
CA PHE A 887 -21.17 -55.88 -46.99
C PHE A 887 -20.63 -56.91 -45.99
N GLY A 888 -19.37 -56.74 -45.56
CA GLY A 888 -18.67 -57.67 -44.68
C GLY A 888 -19.20 -57.72 -43.25
#